data_AF-A0A094IF01-F1
#
_entry.id   AF-A0A094IF01-F1
#
_cell.length_a   1.000
_cell.length_b   1.000
_cell.length_c   1.000
_cell.angle_alpha   90.00
_cell.angle_beta   90.00
_cell.angle_gamma   90.00
#
_symmetry.space_group_name_H-M   'P 1'
#
loop_
_entity.id
_entity.type
_entity.pdbx_description
1 polymer ?
#
loop_
_entity_poly.entity_id
_entity_poly.type
_entity_poly.pdbx_seq_one_letter_code
_entity_poly.pdbx_strand_id
1 'polypeptide(L)'
;MASLSPRGLQLLRKSHKFTNYVCPKCSSFSTNPTLQSGHNRWSKIKHDKAGVDAKKHVLRSMLSRDIAQASKLYGADPRTNPTLANVLVQAKKAGFPKASQEAAIARGQGQSASGASLESLTIEAIMPPSIAMVIDIETDNKARALQELRHEVKRYGGTVTPTSYLFRRRGRVQFEKDERGLGVDEVLDEAIEAGADDVEIDDDGNLIVWTEPSGTIGAARSLAESFKLTIESSDILWDPNEDTLVPLDSESALASLKNLVNALQDDQSVQGIYVNISQGKVSDEAWAELQEKIPHISETGSSLFYYMAQAPIKRYRTPPQPKAQGTLYHQGDANIYFECPYYSMESSAEVKPSTTKLELRTAYGPVFRDVLNVPPRDCTSEEIPIIDLTPLKSGDLDDRKKLASQIKRAAMNTGFFYIRNHGISEEVIGSAKKQLLTFFKQPEGDKDKVNRSKSKFYNGWRGTGKTNISPSESIDVHESFAFRYEPELDPDYKDPAAVPDEVRPWIRGERYVWDGTAHLPNFKQDIIEYWSACLTLARKLVQIFALSLDLDEHYFDEKVTYPGADGVLNYYPVATEAERASDAVGLGSHTDLQLFTLLWQDYHVGGLQVLNKEGQWIKAPPITETIVVNIGDFMMRLCNDLYKSTVHRVYNRAEVERVSMPFFFGLNFNCVEGVIPTCTSPDNPPKYEPMSCGDWCQLRFELEENEMKKKNALQELAPSGKVIPA
;
A
#
# COMPACT_ATOMS: atom_id res chain seq x y z
N MET A 1 -37.69 -41.74 50.07
CA MET A 1 -36.59 -42.72 50.04
C MET A 1 -35.44 -42.06 49.29
N ALA A 2 -34.57 -41.31 49.97
CA ALA A 2 -33.39 -41.75 50.72
C ALA A 2 -32.12 -41.92 49.83
N SER A 3 -31.12 -41.15 50.23
CA SER A 3 -29.76 -40.88 49.75
C SER A 3 -28.74 -42.04 49.88
N LEU A 4 -27.57 -41.91 49.22
CA LEU A 4 -26.19 -41.95 49.78
C LEU A 4 -25.13 -42.48 48.78
N SER A 5 -23.93 -41.89 48.83
CA SER A 5 -22.65 -42.46 48.33
C SER A 5 -21.93 -43.24 49.47
N PRO A 6 -20.64 -43.62 49.41
CA PRO A 6 -19.85 -44.41 48.44
C PRO A 6 -19.20 -45.65 49.14
N ARG A 7 -18.53 -46.56 48.41
CA ARG A 7 -17.45 -47.43 48.94
C ARG A 7 -16.73 -48.19 47.82
N GLY A 8 -15.39 -48.21 47.86
CA GLY A 8 -14.54 -48.97 46.94
C GLY A 8 -14.15 -50.36 47.44
N LEU A 9 -13.43 -51.12 46.61
CA LEU A 9 -12.35 -52.04 47.03
C LEU A 9 -11.48 -52.46 45.83
N GLN A 10 -10.21 -52.72 46.14
CA GLN A 10 -9.04 -53.00 45.27
C GLN A 10 -9.11 -54.36 44.54
N LEU A 11 -8.31 -54.53 43.46
CA LEU A 11 -7.59 -55.79 43.18
C LEU A 11 -6.36 -55.61 42.26
N LEU A 12 -5.33 -56.36 42.64
CA LEU A 12 -3.90 -56.41 42.27
C LEU A 12 -3.56 -56.69 40.79
N ARG A 13 -2.45 -56.11 40.29
CA ARG A 13 -1.64 -56.71 39.20
C ARG A 13 -0.16 -56.77 39.58
N LYS A 14 0.39 -57.99 39.53
CA LYS A 14 1.77 -58.38 39.85
C LYS A 14 2.72 -58.10 38.67
N SER A 15 3.93 -57.66 39.00
CA SER A 15 5.09 -57.53 38.12
C SER A 15 5.80 -58.88 37.90
N HIS A 16 6.25 -59.13 36.67
CA HIS A 16 7.14 -60.25 36.35
C HIS A 16 8.60 -59.79 36.45
N LYS A 17 9.43 -60.57 37.17
CA LYS A 17 10.88 -60.40 37.28
C LYS A 17 11.57 -61.29 36.24
N PHE A 18 12.46 -60.71 35.45
CA PHE A 18 13.51 -61.46 34.75
C PHE A 18 14.78 -61.44 35.61
N THR A 19 15.30 -62.62 35.91
CA THR A 19 16.59 -62.85 36.56
C THR A 19 17.69 -63.00 35.52
N ASN A 20 18.75 -62.19 35.60
CA ASN A 20 20.03 -62.47 34.94
C ASN A 20 21.11 -62.73 36.00
N TYR A 21 21.65 -63.95 35.95
CA TYR A 21 22.84 -64.38 36.68
C TYR A 21 24.08 -63.80 36.01
N VAL A 22 24.88 -63.01 36.73
CA VAL A 22 26.27 -62.73 36.35
C VAL A 22 27.19 -62.91 37.57
N CYS A 23 28.31 -63.60 37.31
CA CYS A 23 29.27 -64.19 38.24
C CYS A 23 30.08 -63.18 39.09
N PRO A 24 30.32 -63.41 40.40
CA PRO A 24 31.08 -62.51 41.27
C PRO A 24 32.61 -62.55 41.11
N LYS A 25 33.17 -63.40 40.23
CA LYS A 25 34.63 -63.53 40.03
C LYS A 25 35.16 -62.85 38.76
N CYS A 26 34.31 -62.09 38.04
CA CYS A 26 34.71 -61.35 36.84
C CYS A 26 34.74 -59.82 37.05
N SER A 27 34.67 -59.33 38.29
CA SER A 27 34.58 -57.91 38.64
C SER A 27 35.94 -57.17 38.68
N SER A 28 36.93 -57.61 37.90
CA SER A 28 38.30 -57.10 38.00
C SER A 28 38.91 -56.71 36.66
N PHE A 29 38.15 -56.02 35.81
CA PHE A 29 38.70 -55.17 34.75
C PHE A 29 37.76 -53.99 34.51
N SER A 30 37.56 -53.15 35.54
CA SER A 30 37.24 -51.75 35.27
C SER A 30 38.55 -50.97 35.27
N THR A 31 39.05 -50.63 34.09
CA THR A 31 39.87 -49.42 33.95
C THR A 31 38.91 -48.24 34.13
N ASN A 32 38.53 -47.93 35.37
CA ASN A 32 38.04 -46.59 35.66
C ASN A 32 39.29 -45.71 35.70
N PRO A 33 39.50 -44.81 34.72
CA PRO A 33 40.39 -43.69 34.99
C PRO A 33 39.77 -42.93 36.17
N THR A 34 40.62 -42.57 37.13
CA THR A 34 40.33 -41.56 38.13
C THR A 34 39.59 -40.41 37.44
N LEU A 35 38.39 -40.05 37.93
CA LEU A 35 37.73 -38.79 37.63
C LEU A 35 38.60 -37.66 38.20
N GLN A 36 39.73 -37.38 37.56
CA GLN A 36 40.17 -36.01 37.45
C GLN A 36 39.07 -35.30 36.68
N SER A 37 38.59 -34.20 37.24
CA SER A 37 37.66 -33.25 36.61
C SER A 37 38.01 -33.07 35.13
N GLY A 38 37.34 -33.86 34.29
CA GLY A 38 37.55 -33.89 32.86
C GLY A 38 36.96 -32.61 32.30
N HIS A 39 37.78 -31.57 32.23
CA HIS A 39 37.56 -30.46 31.31
C HIS A 39 37.40 -31.06 29.92
N ASN A 40 36.15 -31.26 29.51
CA ASN A 40 35.81 -31.82 28.22
C ASN A 40 36.34 -30.86 27.15
N ARG A 41 37.51 -31.21 26.59
CA ARG A 41 38.19 -30.46 25.54
C ARG A 41 37.26 -30.26 24.35
N TRP A 42 36.35 -31.19 24.08
CA TRP A 42 35.35 -31.07 23.02
C TRP A 42 34.26 -30.04 23.32
N SER A 43 33.74 -29.96 24.56
CA SER A 43 32.77 -28.92 24.90
C SER A 43 33.41 -27.53 24.95
N LYS A 44 34.64 -27.41 25.46
CA LYS A 44 35.42 -26.16 25.38
C LYS A 44 35.70 -25.77 23.93
N ILE A 45 36.23 -26.68 23.10
CA ILE A 45 36.43 -26.43 21.66
C ILE A 45 35.11 -26.08 20.98
N LYS A 46 33.99 -26.72 21.33
CA LYS A 46 32.66 -26.38 20.78
C LYS A 46 32.24 -24.97 21.17
N HIS A 47 32.40 -24.57 22.43
CA HIS A 47 32.08 -23.21 22.88
C HIS A 47 33.02 -22.16 22.28
N ASP A 48 34.33 -22.42 22.27
CA ASP A 48 35.35 -21.54 21.70
C ASP A 48 35.14 -21.38 20.18
N LYS A 49 34.88 -22.50 19.48
CA LYS A 49 34.59 -22.50 18.05
C LYS A 49 33.25 -21.83 17.75
N ALA A 50 32.21 -22.07 18.55
CA ALA A 50 30.93 -21.39 18.38
C ALA A 50 31.07 -19.87 18.55
N GLY A 51 31.86 -19.40 19.53
CA GLY A 51 32.15 -17.98 19.70
C GLY A 51 32.96 -17.39 18.54
N VAL A 52 33.95 -18.12 18.02
CA VAL A 52 34.73 -17.69 16.85
C VAL A 52 33.89 -17.70 15.56
N ASP A 53 33.04 -18.71 15.38
CA ASP A 53 32.17 -18.84 14.21
C ASP A 53 31.06 -17.76 14.24
N ALA A 54 30.50 -17.43 15.41
CA ALA A 54 29.57 -16.31 15.58
C ALA A 54 30.22 -14.96 15.21
N LYS A 55 31.45 -14.70 15.66
CA LYS A 55 32.19 -13.48 15.28
C LYS A 55 32.49 -13.42 13.77
N LYS A 56 32.83 -14.56 13.16
CA LYS A 56 33.01 -14.64 11.70
C LYS A 56 31.69 -14.46 10.94
N HIS A 57 30.58 -14.90 11.52
CA HIS A 57 29.25 -14.74 10.94
C HIS A 57 28.87 -13.26 10.85
N VAL A 58 28.97 -12.53 11.96
CA VAL A 58 28.72 -11.07 12.03
C VAL A 58 29.56 -10.31 11.00
N LEU A 59 30.86 -10.59 10.94
CA LEU A 59 31.77 -9.95 9.98
C LEU A 59 31.36 -10.23 8.51
N ARG A 60 30.87 -11.44 8.21
CA ARG A 60 30.40 -11.79 6.86
C ARG A 60 29.10 -11.08 6.50
N SER A 61 28.18 -10.94 7.44
CA SER A 61 26.94 -10.19 7.23
C SER A 61 27.24 -8.71 6.94
N MET A 62 28.15 -8.09 7.69
CA MET A 62 28.62 -6.71 7.44
C MET A 62 29.22 -6.57 6.03
N LEU A 63 30.20 -7.42 5.69
CA LEU A 63 30.83 -7.39 4.37
C LEU A 63 29.85 -7.66 3.21
N SER A 64 28.84 -8.50 3.42
CA SER A 64 27.80 -8.76 2.42
C SER A 64 26.97 -7.50 2.16
N ARG A 65 26.63 -6.75 3.21
CA ARG A 65 25.88 -5.48 3.09
C ARG A 65 26.70 -4.42 2.36
N ASP A 66 27.96 -4.24 2.76
CA ASP A 66 28.86 -3.26 2.15
C ASP A 66 29.09 -3.52 0.65
N ILE A 67 29.22 -4.80 0.26
CA ILE A 67 29.34 -5.20 -1.15
C ILE A 67 28.06 -4.86 -1.94
N ALA A 68 26.89 -5.20 -1.38
CA ALA A 68 25.61 -4.94 -2.04
C ALA A 68 25.36 -3.42 -2.21
N GLN A 69 25.67 -2.63 -1.18
CA GLN A 69 25.56 -1.17 -1.20
C GLN A 69 26.51 -0.54 -2.21
N ALA A 70 27.79 -0.93 -2.21
CA ALA A 70 28.76 -0.43 -3.18
C ALA A 70 28.33 -0.74 -4.61
N SER A 71 27.80 -1.94 -4.86
CA SER A 71 27.24 -2.33 -6.16
C SER A 71 26.00 -1.51 -6.54
N LYS A 72 25.11 -1.23 -5.59
CA LYS A 72 23.87 -0.46 -5.81
C LYS A 72 24.16 1.00 -6.19
N LEU A 73 25.10 1.64 -5.51
CA LEU A 73 25.38 3.07 -5.70
C LEU A 73 26.23 3.35 -6.94
N TYR A 74 27.25 2.54 -7.20
CA TYR A 74 28.28 2.83 -8.21
C TYR A 74 28.45 1.72 -9.26
N GLY A 75 27.54 0.74 -9.29
CA GLY A 75 27.49 -0.34 -10.27
C GLY A 75 28.30 -1.59 -9.89
N ALA A 76 28.02 -2.70 -10.57
CA ALA A 76 28.53 -4.03 -10.23
C ALA A 76 29.96 -4.35 -10.68
N ASP A 77 30.60 -3.53 -11.54
CA ASP A 77 31.95 -3.81 -12.05
C ASP A 77 33.03 -3.19 -11.14
N PRO A 78 33.89 -3.99 -10.46
CA PRO A 78 34.95 -3.49 -9.60
C PRO A 78 36.01 -2.63 -10.33
N ARG A 79 36.09 -2.69 -11.67
CA ARG A 79 37.01 -1.86 -12.46
C ARG A 79 36.53 -0.42 -12.58
N THR A 80 35.22 -0.22 -12.58
CA THR A 80 34.58 1.10 -12.66
C THR A 80 34.14 1.61 -11.29
N ASN A 81 34.13 0.74 -10.28
CA ASN A 81 33.73 1.03 -8.91
C ASN A 81 34.88 0.77 -7.91
N PRO A 82 35.72 1.78 -7.62
CA PRO A 82 36.85 1.65 -6.69
C PRO A 82 36.43 1.27 -5.26
N THR A 83 35.25 1.70 -4.82
CA THR A 83 34.68 1.37 -3.50
C THR A 83 34.39 -0.12 -3.41
N LEU A 84 33.70 -0.69 -4.40
CA LEU A 84 33.46 -2.13 -4.50
C LEU A 84 34.77 -2.92 -4.56
N ALA A 85 35.78 -2.44 -5.30
CA ALA A 85 37.09 -3.09 -5.34
C ALA A 85 37.76 -3.17 -3.96
N ASN A 86 37.70 -2.08 -3.18
CA ASN A 86 38.26 -2.03 -1.82
C ASN A 86 37.54 -3.00 -0.88
N VAL A 87 36.20 -3.02 -0.89
CA VAL A 87 35.40 -3.91 -0.04
C VAL A 87 35.64 -5.38 -0.41
N LEU A 88 35.76 -5.71 -1.70
CA LEU A 88 36.09 -7.07 -2.14
C LEU A 88 37.47 -7.54 -1.68
N VAL A 89 38.46 -6.64 -1.60
CA VAL A 89 39.78 -6.95 -1.02
C VAL A 89 39.67 -7.24 0.47
N GLN A 90 38.89 -6.45 1.22
CA GLN A 90 38.64 -6.68 2.63
C GLN A 90 37.90 -8.01 2.86
N ALA A 91 36.87 -8.28 2.06
CA ALA A 91 36.12 -9.53 2.08
C ALA A 91 37.00 -10.76 1.83
N LYS A 92 37.91 -10.67 0.85
CA LYS A 92 38.90 -11.72 0.57
C LYS A 92 39.86 -11.94 1.75
N LYS A 93 40.31 -10.85 2.40
CA LYS A 93 41.18 -10.92 3.59
C LYS A 93 40.47 -11.53 4.81
N ALA A 94 39.15 -11.30 4.94
CA ALA A 94 38.31 -11.89 5.98
C ALA A 94 37.89 -13.34 5.71
N GLY A 95 38.28 -13.92 4.56
CA GLY A 95 37.90 -15.28 4.17
C GLY A 95 36.42 -15.43 3.81
N PHE A 96 35.81 -14.37 3.24
CA PHE A 96 34.45 -14.42 2.72
C PHE A 96 34.44 -15.14 1.35
N PRO A 97 33.66 -16.22 1.14
CA PRO A 97 33.69 -16.99 -0.10
C PRO A 97 33.33 -16.17 -1.34
N LYS A 98 33.99 -16.44 -2.48
CA LYS A 98 33.76 -15.73 -3.75
C LYS A 98 32.30 -15.81 -4.22
N ALA A 99 31.65 -16.97 -4.06
CA ALA A 99 30.24 -17.15 -4.40
C ALA A 99 29.31 -16.25 -3.56
N SER A 100 29.64 -16.02 -2.28
CA SER A 100 28.88 -15.12 -1.41
C SER A 100 29.12 -13.65 -1.76
N GLN A 101 30.32 -13.30 -2.22
CA GLN A 101 30.61 -11.97 -2.76
C GLN A 101 29.82 -11.71 -4.05
N GLU A 102 29.78 -12.67 -4.97
CA GLU A 102 29.01 -12.57 -6.22
C GLU A 102 27.50 -12.48 -5.96
N ALA A 103 26.98 -13.23 -4.98
CA ALA A 103 25.58 -13.12 -4.56
C ALA A 103 25.25 -11.75 -3.92
N ALA A 104 26.19 -11.16 -3.17
CA ALA A 104 26.01 -9.82 -2.61
C ALA A 104 26.03 -8.73 -3.70
N ILE A 105 26.90 -8.85 -4.71
CA ILE A 105 26.90 -7.96 -5.89
C ILE A 105 25.57 -8.08 -6.64
N ALA A 106 25.13 -9.30 -6.94
CA ALA A 106 23.85 -9.55 -7.63
C ALA A 106 22.67 -8.95 -6.86
N ARG A 107 22.64 -9.12 -5.53
CA ARG A 107 21.61 -8.51 -4.67
C ARG A 107 21.61 -7.00 -4.76
N GLY A 108 22.78 -6.36 -4.76
CA GLY A 108 22.92 -4.93 -5.02
C GLY A 108 22.42 -4.47 -6.40
N GLN A 109 22.19 -5.39 -7.34
CA GLN A 109 21.56 -5.12 -8.65
C GLN A 109 20.09 -5.56 -8.70
N GLY A 110 19.48 -5.89 -7.56
CA GLY A 110 18.10 -6.36 -7.47
C GLY A 110 17.91 -7.80 -7.97
N GLN A 111 18.98 -8.60 -8.00
CA GLN A 111 18.96 -9.99 -8.48
C GLN A 111 19.35 -10.97 -7.37
N SER A 112 18.72 -12.13 -7.33
CA SER A 112 19.11 -13.21 -6.42
C SER A 112 20.35 -13.93 -6.93
N ALA A 113 20.92 -14.81 -6.10
CA ALA A 113 22.05 -15.64 -6.51
C ALA A 113 21.74 -16.55 -7.72
N SER A 114 20.45 -16.78 -8.03
CA SER A 114 20.02 -17.53 -9.21
C SER A 114 19.76 -16.66 -10.45
N GLY A 115 19.87 -15.33 -10.32
CA GLY A 115 19.56 -14.35 -11.36
C GLY A 115 18.08 -13.95 -11.44
N ALA A 116 17.23 -14.46 -10.55
CA ALA A 116 15.83 -14.02 -10.45
C ALA A 116 15.75 -12.59 -9.89
N SER A 117 14.75 -11.82 -10.32
CA SER A 117 14.47 -10.50 -9.73
C SER A 117 14.04 -10.65 -8.27
N LEU A 118 14.62 -9.84 -7.38
CA LEU A 118 14.21 -9.76 -5.98
C LEU A 118 12.94 -8.90 -5.85
N GLU A 119 11.96 -9.39 -5.08
CA GLU A 119 10.78 -8.63 -4.66
C GLU A 119 11.02 -8.09 -3.24
N SER A 120 10.76 -6.81 -3.04
CA SER A 120 10.77 -6.18 -1.70
C SER A 120 9.42 -6.39 -1.01
N LEU A 121 9.43 -6.80 0.25
CA LEU A 121 8.26 -6.97 1.09
C LEU A 121 8.55 -6.43 2.48
N THR A 122 7.50 -6.17 3.25
CA THR A 122 7.61 -5.75 4.65
C THR A 122 6.79 -6.71 5.52
N ILE A 123 7.37 -7.13 6.64
CA ILE A 123 6.67 -7.90 7.67
C ILE A 123 6.51 -7.01 8.90
N GLU A 124 5.28 -6.88 9.35
CA GLU A 124 4.90 -6.08 10.51
C GLU A 124 4.59 -7.01 11.68
N ALA A 125 5.10 -6.67 12.86
CA ALA A 125 4.93 -7.48 14.06
C ALA A 125 4.87 -6.62 15.32
N ILE A 126 4.25 -7.15 16.37
CA ILE A 126 4.30 -6.59 17.71
C ILE A 126 4.88 -7.63 18.69
N MET A 127 5.84 -7.21 19.50
CA MET A 127 6.51 -7.99 20.54
C MET A 127 6.02 -7.53 21.92
N PRO A 128 5.87 -8.42 22.91
CA PRO A 128 5.53 -8.01 24.27
C PRO A 128 6.57 -7.06 24.89
N PRO A 129 6.17 -6.04 25.69
CA PRO A 129 4.79 -5.75 26.11
C PRO A 129 3.94 -5.07 25.02
N SER A 130 4.52 -4.22 24.16
CA SER A 130 3.84 -3.56 23.03
C SER A 130 4.83 -3.00 21.98
N ILE A 131 6.00 -3.61 21.84
CA ILE A 131 7.06 -3.16 20.93
C ILE A 131 6.67 -3.48 19.50
N ALA A 132 6.29 -2.46 18.74
CA ALA A 132 6.05 -2.55 17.32
C ALA A 132 7.36 -2.73 16.56
N MET A 133 7.29 -3.52 15.48
CA MET A 133 8.42 -3.88 14.65
C MET A 133 8.02 -3.88 13.17
N VAL A 134 8.91 -3.36 12.33
CA VAL A 134 8.83 -3.44 10.87
C VAL A 134 10.11 -4.11 10.36
N ILE A 135 9.95 -5.14 9.54
CA ILE A 135 11.05 -5.94 8.98
C ILE A 135 10.98 -5.84 7.47
N ASP A 136 11.92 -5.15 6.85
CA ASP A 136 12.01 -5.06 5.39
C ASP A 136 12.83 -6.23 4.85
N ILE A 137 12.31 -6.88 3.81
CA ILE A 137 12.88 -8.09 3.22
C ILE A 137 12.95 -7.98 1.70
N GLU A 138 13.98 -8.58 1.12
CA GLU A 138 14.14 -8.79 -0.31
C GLU A 138 14.34 -10.27 -0.61
N THR A 139 13.46 -10.84 -1.44
CA THR A 139 13.46 -12.29 -1.70
C THR A 139 13.00 -12.59 -3.12
N ASP A 140 13.53 -13.67 -3.70
CA ASP A 140 13.03 -14.26 -4.96
C ASP A 140 11.92 -15.30 -4.70
N ASN A 141 11.60 -15.57 -3.43
CA ASN A 141 10.54 -16.47 -3.01
C ASN A 141 9.78 -15.91 -1.81
N LYS A 142 8.69 -15.19 -2.12
CA LYS A 142 7.78 -14.56 -1.16
C LYS A 142 7.17 -15.55 -0.16
N ALA A 143 6.68 -16.68 -0.65
CA ALA A 143 5.98 -17.65 0.19
C ALA A 143 6.89 -18.24 1.28
N ARG A 144 8.13 -18.60 0.90
CA ARG A 144 9.14 -19.12 1.83
C ARG A 144 9.52 -18.07 2.88
N ALA A 145 9.90 -16.86 2.45
CA ALA A 145 10.36 -15.81 3.36
C ALA A 145 9.26 -15.41 4.37
N LEU A 146 8.02 -15.26 3.91
CA LEU A 146 6.89 -14.98 4.81
C LEU A 146 6.66 -16.13 5.80
N GLN A 147 6.77 -17.39 5.37
CA GLN A 147 6.59 -18.52 6.28
C GLN A 147 7.68 -18.59 7.36
N GLU A 148 8.95 -18.46 6.96
CA GLU A 148 10.11 -18.56 7.86
C GLU A 148 10.14 -17.40 8.87
N LEU A 149 9.97 -16.16 8.41
CA LEU A 149 10.08 -14.98 9.27
C LEU A 149 8.87 -14.82 10.20
N ARG A 150 7.65 -15.14 9.75
CA ARG A 150 6.48 -15.19 10.65
C ARG A 150 6.62 -16.26 11.72
N HIS A 151 7.25 -17.38 11.38
CA HIS A 151 7.56 -18.42 12.36
C HIS A 151 8.57 -17.90 13.40
N GLU A 152 9.61 -17.18 12.99
CA GLU A 152 10.61 -16.64 13.92
C GLU A 152 10.02 -15.58 14.86
N VAL A 153 9.19 -14.66 14.34
CA VAL A 153 8.43 -13.70 15.16
C VAL A 153 7.59 -14.43 16.22
N LYS A 154 6.83 -15.45 15.81
CA LYS A 154 5.98 -16.24 16.72
C LYS A 154 6.79 -17.02 17.76
N ARG A 155 7.94 -17.56 17.36
CA ARG A 155 8.84 -18.34 18.23
C ARG A 155 9.32 -17.54 19.43
N TYR A 156 9.56 -16.24 19.25
CA TYR A 156 10.00 -15.32 20.30
C TYR A 156 8.86 -14.55 20.97
N GLY A 157 7.61 -14.99 20.78
CA GLY A 157 6.44 -14.45 21.47
C GLY A 157 5.79 -13.23 20.79
N GLY A 158 6.24 -12.87 19.60
CA GLY A 158 5.64 -11.82 18.79
C GLY A 158 4.39 -12.26 18.04
N THR A 159 3.57 -11.29 17.66
CA THR A 159 2.39 -11.48 16.81
C THR A 159 2.55 -10.66 15.54
N VAL A 160 2.32 -11.30 14.39
CA VAL A 160 2.36 -10.64 13.08
C VAL A 160 1.06 -9.86 12.92
N THR A 161 1.16 -8.54 12.89
CA THR A 161 0.02 -7.61 12.86
C THR A 161 0.49 -6.31 12.22
N PRO A 162 -0.38 -5.53 11.54
CA PRO A 162 0.00 -4.22 11.06
C PRO A 162 0.49 -3.32 12.20
N THR A 163 1.63 -2.67 11.99
CA THR A 163 2.31 -1.76 12.93
C THR A 163 2.98 -0.58 12.24
N SER A 164 3.08 -0.57 10.91
CA SER A 164 3.69 0.48 10.09
C SER A 164 3.11 1.87 10.33
N TYR A 165 1.85 2.00 10.76
CA TYR A 165 1.23 3.28 11.13
C TYR A 165 1.88 3.97 12.35
N LEU A 166 2.67 3.23 13.13
CA LEU A 166 3.49 3.74 14.24
C LEU A 166 4.87 4.24 13.77
N PHE A 167 5.13 4.17 12.47
CA PHE A 167 6.39 4.58 11.85
C PHE A 167 6.11 5.53 10.69
N ARG A 168 7.11 6.35 10.35
CA ARG A 168 7.18 7.17 9.14
C ARG A 168 8.29 6.64 8.26
N ARG A 169 7.99 6.47 6.98
CA ARG A 169 9.00 6.07 6.01
C ARG A 169 9.77 7.32 5.57
N ARG A 170 11.09 7.34 5.83
CA ARG A 170 11.96 8.49 5.53
C ARG A 170 13.22 8.02 4.80
N GLY A 171 13.75 8.87 3.95
CA GLY A 171 15.09 8.73 3.44
C GLY A 171 16.11 9.34 4.39
N ARG A 172 17.24 8.67 4.60
CA ARG A 172 18.36 9.14 5.40
C ARG A 172 19.62 9.09 4.55
N VAL A 173 20.34 10.20 4.48
CA VAL A 173 21.66 10.28 3.87
C VAL A 173 22.66 10.68 4.95
N GLN A 174 23.70 9.89 5.14
CA GLN A 174 24.80 10.19 6.05
C GLN A 174 26.04 10.52 5.23
N PHE A 175 26.67 11.64 5.55
CA PHE A 175 27.93 12.07 4.95
C PHE A 175 29.06 11.98 5.98
N GLU A 176 30.22 11.50 5.56
CA GLU A 176 31.41 11.45 6.41
C GLU A 176 31.72 12.85 6.95
N LYS A 177 32.17 12.91 8.21
CA LYS A 177 32.65 14.15 8.84
C LYS A 177 33.63 14.90 7.95
N ASP A 178 33.25 16.12 7.60
CA ASP A 178 34.09 16.99 6.80
C ASP A 178 35.15 17.72 7.64
N GLU A 179 36.39 17.75 7.15
CA GLU A 179 37.52 18.41 7.85
C GLU A 179 37.34 19.94 7.98
N ARG A 180 36.43 20.59 7.23
CA ARG A 180 36.11 22.02 7.36
C ARG A 180 35.14 22.30 8.52
N GLY A 181 34.46 21.28 9.04
CA GLY A 181 33.50 21.40 10.14
C GLY A 181 32.21 22.09 9.74
N LEU A 182 31.61 21.67 8.62
CA LEU A 182 30.36 22.22 8.11
C LEU A 182 29.24 22.04 9.15
N GLY A 183 28.66 23.16 9.59
CA GLY A 183 27.54 23.18 10.53
C GLY A 183 26.19 22.93 9.84
N VAL A 184 25.14 22.61 10.62
CA VAL A 184 23.77 22.47 10.11
C VAL A 184 23.35 23.73 9.33
N ASP A 185 23.58 24.92 9.91
CA ASP A 185 23.22 26.20 9.31
C ASP A 185 23.90 26.49 7.97
N GLU A 186 25.07 25.89 7.71
CA GLU A 186 25.85 26.14 6.48
C GLU A 186 25.42 25.25 5.32
N VAL A 187 24.69 24.17 5.61
CA VAL A 187 24.22 23.18 4.62
C VAL A 187 22.70 23.23 4.46
N LEU A 188 21.99 23.89 5.37
CA LEU A 188 20.53 23.90 5.45
C LEU A 188 19.86 24.41 4.18
N ASP A 189 20.31 25.55 3.63
CA ASP A 189 19.66 26.18 2.47
C ASP A 189 19.73 25.29 1.22
N GLU A 190 20.92 24.78 0.90
CA GLU A 190 21.12 23.84 -0.21
C GLU A 190 20.49 22.46 0.04
N ALA A 191 20.42 22.02 1.31
CA ALA A 191 19.73 20.77 1.66
C ALA A 191 18.24 20.89 1.43
N ILE A 192 17.61 22.01 1.79
CA ILE A 192 16.20 22.29 1.51
C ILE A 192 15.94 22.30 0.00
N GLU A 193 16.80 22.97 -0.79
CA GLU A 193 16.67 22.97 -2.25
C GLU A 193 16.84 21.55 -2.85
N ALA A 194 17.68 20.73 -2.23
CA ALA A 194 17.89 19.35 -2.59
C ALA A 194 16.78 18.38 -2.11
N GLY A 195 15.76 18.87 -1.39
CA GLY A 195 14.62 18.09 -0.92
C GLY A 195 14.79 17.47 0.47
N ALA A 196 15.62 18.07 1.34
CA ALA A 196 15.74 17.67 2.73
C ALA A 196 14.54 18.15 3.57
N ASP A 197 14.02 17.24 4.38
CA ASP A 197 13.03 17.52 5.42
C ASP A 197 13.72 17.99 6.71
N ASP A 198 14.92 17.48 7.01
CA ASP A 198 15.66 17.78 8.23
C ASP A 198 17.17 17.53 8.07
N VAL A 199 17.99 18.21 8.88
CA VAL A 199 19.46 18.11 8.84
C VAL A 199 20.02 18.13 10.27
N GLU A 200 20.84 17.14 10.59
CA GLU A 200 21.39 16.91 11.93
C GLU A 200 22.89 16.57 11.84
N ILE A 201 23.59 16.68 12.98
CA ILE A 201 24.97 16.20 13.12
C ILE A 201 25.00 15.18 14.24
N ASP A 202 25.54 13.99 13.98
CA ASP A 202 25.68 12.94 15.00
C ASP A 202 26.87 13.20 15.96
N ASP A 203 27.00 12.40 17.00
CA ASP A 203 28.05 12.53 18.02
C ASP A 203 29.47 12.35 17.46
N ASP A 204 29.61 11.62 16.35
CA ASP A 204 30.87 11.44 15.63
C ASP A 204 31.22 12.64 14.73
N GLY A 205 30.23 13.51 14.47
CA GLY A 205 30.31 14.72 13.67
C GLY A 205 30.00 14.49 12.19
N ASN A 206 29.29 13.42 11.84
CA ASN A 206 28.79 13.16 10.50
C ASN A 206 27.50 13.94 10.26
N LEU A 207 27.32 14.43 9.04
CA LEU A 207 26.12 15.15 8.65
C LEU A 207 25.03 14.14 8.24
N ILE A 208 23.87 14.20 8.89
CA ILE A 208 22.70 13.39 8.58
C ILE A 208 21.65 14.28 7.94
N VAL A 209 21.18 13.89 6.76
CA VAL A 209 20.13 14.59 6.02
C VAL A 209 18.94 13.67 5.85
N TRP A 210 17.81 14.08 6.39
CA TRP A 210 16.53 13.40 6.26
C TRP A 210 15.75 13.95 5.08
N THR A 211 15.09 13.09 4.32
CA THR A 211 14.41 13.42 3.07
C THR A 211 13.13 12.61 2.92
N GLU A 212 12.24 13.04 2.03
CA GLU A 212 11.19 12.18 1.52
C GLU A 212 11.82 11.02 0.71
N PRO A 213 11.31 9.78 0.79
CA PRO A 213 11.97 8.60 0.20
C PRO A 213 12.27 8.68 -1.30
N SER A 214 11.49 9.43 -2.08
CA SER A 214 11.72 9.59 -3.53
C SER A 214 12.85 10.58 -3.83
N GLY A 215 13.09 11.54 -2.93
CA GLY A 215 14.14 12.56 -3.05
C GLY A 215 15.53 12.12 -2.57
N THR A 216 15.64 11.02 -1.82
CA THR A 216 16.87 10.65 -1.07
C THR A 216 18.12 10.55 -1.93
N ILE A 217 18.05 9.88 -3.09
CA ILE A 217 19.21 9.73 -3.98
C ILE A 217 19.57 11.07 -4.65
N GLY A 218 18.56 11.87 -4.99
CA GLY A 218 18.75 13.20 -5.56
C GLY A 218 19.45 14.13 -4.56
N ALA A 219 18.94 14.17 -3.33
CA ALA A 219 19.53 14.92 -2.23
C ALA A 219 20.96 14.50 -1.94
N ALA A 220 21.21 13.17 -1.86
CA ALA A 220 22.54 12.62 -1.63
C ALA A 220 23.55 13.11 -2.67
N ARG A 221 23.20 13.01 -3.96
CA ARG A 221 24.08 13.43 -5.06
C ARG A 221 24.28 14.94 -5.09
N SER A 222 23.20 15.71 -4.97
CA SER A 222 23.25 17.17 -5.01
C SER A 222 24.15 17.72 -3.91
N LEU A 223 23.97 17.27 -2.67
CA LEU A 223 24.78 17.71 -1.53
C LEU A 223 26.22 17.20 -1.60
N ALA A 224 26.42 15.96 -2.08
CA ALA A 224 27.77 15.45 -2.32
C ALA A 224 28.52 16.31 -3.34
N GLU A 225 27.88 16.74 -4.42
CA GLU A 225 28.50 17.57 -5.45
C GLU A 225 28.74 19.01 -4.97
N SER A 226 27.71 19.65 -4.40
CA SER A 226 27.76 21.04 -3.95
C SER A 226 28.79 21.27 -2.86
N PHE A 227 28.81 20.39 -1.85
CA PHE A 227 29.71 20.54 -0.72
C PHE A 227 30.97 19.69 -0.84
N LYS A 228 31.10 18.85 -1.88
CA LYS A 228 32.16 17.83 -2.00
C LYS A 228 32.12 16.82 -0.84
N LEU A 229 30.90 16.51 -0.43
CA LEU A 229 30.47 15.46 0.50
C LEU A 229 30.99 14.08 0.11
N THR A 230 31.59 13.29 1.02
CA THR A 230 31.64 11.82 0.82
C THR A 230 30.38 11.23 1.45
N ILE A 231 29.54 10.57 0.63
CA ILE A 231 28.37 9.84 1.13
C ILE A 231 28.85 8.58 1.84
N GLU A 232 28.56 8.47 3.13
CA GLU A 232 28.80 7.27 3.94
C GLU A 232 27.66 6.26 3.75
N SER A 233 26.41 6.70 3.88
CA SER A 233 25.23 5.86 3.69
C SER A 233 24.06 6.63 3.09
N SER A 234 23.17 5.91 2.40
CA SER A 234 21.95 6.47 1.81
C SER A 234 20.90 5.37 1.78
N ASP A 235 19.96 5.46 2.71
CA ASP A 235 18.99 4.42 3.03
C ASP A 235 17.58 4.97 3.11
N ILE A 236 16.59 4.16 2.76
CA ILE A 236 15.18 4.42 3.05
C ILE A 236 14.84 3.55 4.25
N LEU A 237 14.38 4.16 5.33
CA LEU A 237 14.15 3.49 6.60
C LEU A 237 12.78 3.83 7.20
N TRP A 238 12.41 3.08 8.23
CA TRP A 238 11.23 3.34 9.05
C TRP A 238 11.64 4.01 10.35
N ASP A 239 11.23 5.26 10.50
CA ASP A 239 11.49 6.13 11.65
C ASP A 239 10.28 6.05 12.60
N PRO A 240 10.41 5.58 13.85
CA PRO A 240 9.27 5.46 14.75
C PRO A 240 8.69 6.82 15.14
N ASN A 241 7.35 6.91 15.23
CA ASN A 241 6.70 8.11 15.76
C ASN A 241 7.07 8.31 17.24
N GLU A 242 7.58 9.49 17.61
CA GLU A 242 8.05 9.80 18.97
C GLU A 242 7.01 9.50 20.06
N ASP A 243 5.73 9.79 19.81
CA ASP A 243 4.63 9.58 20.75
C ASP A 243 4.26 8.11 20.96
N THR A 244 4.82 7.22 20.13
CA THR A 244 4.56 5.78 20.17
C THR A 244 5.72 4.97 20.73
N LEU A 245 6.81 5.62 21.16
CA LEU A 245 7.98 4.94 21.71
C LEU A 245 7.65 4.19 23.00
N VAL A 246 8.10 2.93 23.07
CA VAL A 246 7.88 2.03 24.20
C VAL A 246 9.16 1.96 25.03
N PRO A 247 9.13 2.40 26.30
CA PRO A 247 10.30 2.30 27.16
C PRO A 247 10.61 0.84 27.47
N LEU A 248 11.86 0.43 27.20
CA LEU A 248 12.33 -0.89 27.61
C LEU A 248 12.62 -0.90 29.11
N ASP A 249 11.67 -1.46 29.88
CA ASP A 249 11.77 -1.57 31.35
C ASP A 249 12.03 -2.99 31.86
N SER A 250 11.91 -4.00 30.99
CA SER A 250 11.96 -5.42 31.38
C SER A 250 13.15 -6.13 30.75
N GLU A 251 13.99 -6.77 31.59
CA GLU A 251 15.07 -7.66 31.12
C GLU A 251 14.54 -8.80 30.24
N SER A 252 13.32 -9.30 30.52
CA SER A 252 12.70 -10.36 29.72
C SER A 252 12.29 -9.88 28.32
N ALA A 253 11.79 -8.63 28.22
CA ALA A 253 11.45 -8.02 26.93
C ALA A 253 12.72 -7.76 26.12
N LEU A 254 13.77 -7.23 26.77
CA LEU A 254 15.08 -7.04 26.16
C LEU A 254 15.67 -8.34 25.63
N ALA A 255 15.66 -9.41 26.42
CA ALA A 255 16.19 -10.70 26.01
C ALA A 255 15.42 -11.30 24.83
N SER A 256 14.09 -11.19 24.84
CA SER A 256 13.23 -11.71 23.77
C SER A 256 13.44 -10.94 22.46
N LEU A 257 13.51 -9.61 22.54
CA LEU A 257 13.81 -8.74 21.41
C LEU A 257 15.21 -9.01 20.85
N LYS A 258 16.25 -9.06 21.70
CA LYS A 258 17.63 -9.38 21.30
C LYS A 258 17.71 -10.71 20.57
N ASN A 259 17.04 -11.74 21.08
CA ASN A 259 17.07 -13.07 20.46
C ASN A 259 16.35 -13.10 19.11
N LEU A 260 15.21 -12.42 18.98
CA LEU A 260 14.50 -12.30 17.70
C LEU A 260 15.36 -11.54 16.68
N VAL A 261 15.94 -10.41 17.06
CA VAL A 261 16.80 -9.60 16.18
C VAL A 261 17.98 -10.41 15.68
N ASN A 262 18.63 -11.18 16.55
CA ASN A 262 19.71 -12.09 16.13
C ASN A 262 19.24 -13.11 15.10
N ALA A 263 18.08 -13.74 15.33
CA ALA A 263 17.54 -14.73 14.42
C ALA A 263 17.13 -14.12 13.07
N LEU A 264 16.60 -12.90 13.06
CA LEU A 264 16.26 -12.17 11.84
C LEU A 264 17.52 -11.73 11.07
N GLN A 265 18.57 -11.29 11.76
CA GLN A 265 19.85 -10.91 11.14
C GLN A 265 20.61 -12.09 10.52
N ASP A 266 20.31 -13.31 10.95
CA ASP A 266 20.85 -14.53 10.34
C ASP A 266 20.20 -14.85 8.98
N ASP A 267 19.05 -14.25 8.67
CA ASP A 267 18.35 -14.40 7.40
C ASP A 267 18.84 -13.37 6.36
N GLN A 268 19.39 -13.87 5.24
CA GLN A 268 19.94 -13.02 4.18
C GLN A 268 18.89 -12.27 3.36
N SER A 269 17.61 -12.58 3.52
CA SER A 269 16.52 -11.83 2.89
C SER A 269 16.20 -10.55 3.67
N VAL A 270 16.48 -10.50 4.98
CA VAL A 270 16.23 -9.32 5.80
C VAL A 270 17.19 -8.19 5.44
N GLN A 271 16.63 -7.03 5.08
CA GLN A 271 17.37 -5.81 4.74
C GLN A 271 17.37 -4.80 5.88
N GLY A 272 16.28 -4.73 6.65
CA GLY A 272 16.13 -3.77 7.75
C GLY A 272 15.22 -4.28 8.84
N ILE A 273 15.53 -3.91 10.09
CA ILE A 273 14.71 -4.17 11.27
C ILE A 273 14.52 -2.84 11.99
N TYR A 274 13.28 -2.43 12.20
CA TYR A 274 12.91 -1.16 12.80
C TYR A 274 11.94 -1.40 13.95
N VAL A 275 12.14 -0.70 15.07
CA VAL A 275 11.35 -0.89 16.30
C VAL A 275 11.09 0.45 16.98
N ASN A 276 9.94 0.58 17.65
CA ASN A 276 9.54 1.82 18.34
C ASN A 276 9.92 1.80 19.83
N ILE A 277 11.21 1.73 20.17
CA ILE A 277 11.65 1.63 21.57
C ILE A 277 12.47 2.83 22.02
N SER A 278 12.35 3.16 23.30
CA SER A 278 13.20 4.13 24.01
C SER A 278 13.92 3.47 25.19
N GLN A 279 15.03 4.08 25.62
CA GLN A 279 15.78 3.59 26.77
C GLN A 279 14.95 3.81 28.04
N GLY A 280 14.41 2.73 28.59
CA GLY A 280 13.71 2.73 29.88
C GLY A 280 14.69 2.44 31.02
N LYS A 281 14.45 1.38 31.79
CA LYS A 281 15.30 0.94 32.93
C LYS A 281 16.44 0.00 32.55
N VAL A 282 16.69 -0.24 31.26
CA VAL A 282 17.83 -1.06 30.81
C VAL A 282 19.14 -0.31 31.03
N SER A 283 20.21 -1.02 31.42
CA SER A 283 21.53 -0.41 31.60
C SER A 283 22.10 0.11 30.27
N ASP A 284 22.93 1.16 30.36
CA ASP A 284 23.54 1.80 29.20
C ASP A 284 24.35 0.80 28.34
N GLU A 285 25.03 -0.17 28.97
CA GLU A 285 25.78 -1.18 28.23
C GLU A 285 24.86 -2.11 27.43
N ALA A 286 23.71 -2.48 28.01
CA ALA A 286 22.77 -3.39 27.37
C ALA A 286 21.93 -2.70 26.29
N TRP A 287 21.73 -1.38 26.41
CA TRP A 287 21.16 -0.51 25.39
C TRP A 287 22.13 -0.31 24.21
N ALA A 288 23.40 0.01 24.49
CA ALA A 288 24.44 0.14 23.47
C ALA A 288 24.62 -1.14 22.64
N GLU A 289 24.58 -2.32 23.28
CA GLU A 289 24.63 -3.61 22.56
C GLU A 289 23.41 -3.80 21.62
N LEU A 290 22.25 -3.25 21.98
CA LEU A 290 21.06 -3.30 21.14
C LEU A 290 21.15 -2.30 19.97
N GLN A 291 21.68 -1.10 20.21
CA GLN A 291 21.94 -0.09 19.17
C GLN A 291 22.96 -0.59 18.13
N GLU A 292 23.98 -1.35 18.54
CA GLU A 292 24.91 -1.97 17.59
C GLU A 292 24.19 -2.93 16.62
N LYS A 293 23.13 -3.60 17.09
CA LYS A 293 22.32 -4.53 16.28
C LYS A 293 21.24 -3.80 15.49
N ILE A 294 20.69 -2.72 16.02
CA ILE A 294 19.63 -1.93 15.40
C ILE A 294 20.07 -0.45 15.40
N PRO A 295 20.91 -0.06 14.43
CA PRO A 295 21.59 1.24 14.43
C PRO A 295 20.66 2.46 14.23
N HIS A 296 19.38 2.24 13.97
CA HIS A 296 18.39 3.29 13.73
C HIS A 296 17.61 3.71 14.99
N ILE A 297 17.90 3.11 16.15
CA ILE A 297 17.32 3.54 17.43
C ILE A 297 18.21 4.67 17.98
N SER A 298 17.93 5.92 17.61
CA SER A 298 18.71 7.10 18.07
C SER A 298 17.98 7.92 19.15
N GLU A 299 18.79 8.57 19.99
CA GLU A 299 18.47 9.19 21.28
C GLU A 299 17.71 10.53 21.16
N THR A 300 16.39 10.50 21.34
CA THR A 300 15.64 11.70 21.72
C THR A 300 15.65 11.84 23.26
N GLY A 301 16.74 12.37 23.85
CA GLY A 301 16.74 12.75 25.29
C GLY A 301 18.12 12.92 25.96
N SER A 302 18.54 14.17 26.12
CA SER A 302 19.72 14.65 26.89
C SER A 302 20.06 13.91 28.21
N SER A 303 21.31 13.42 28.37
CA SER A 303 22.10 13.47 29.63
C SER A 303 23.57 12.95 29.46
N LEU A 304 24.52 13.66 30.07
CA LEU A 304 25.98 13.42 30.14
C LEU A 304 26.41 12.10 30.85
N PHE A 305 27.52 11.46 30.41
CA PHE A 305 28.79 11.14 31.16
C PHE A 305 29.62 9.95 30.57
N TYR A 306 30.92 10.21 30.20
CA TYR A 306 32.19 9.40 30.27
C TYR A 306 32.22 7.85 30.02
N TYR A 307 33.22 7.18 29.37
CA TYR A 307 34.70 7.29 29.35
C TYR A 307 35.37 6.54 28.15
N MET A 308 36.60 7.00 27.84
CA MET A 308 37.60 6.68 26.79
C MET A 308 38.12 5.22 26.64
N ALA A 309 38.62 4.88 25.44
CA ALA A 309 39.99 4.33 25.21
C ALA A 309 40.44 4.37 23.71
N GLN A 310 41.60 5.00 23.47
CA GLN A 310 42.34 5.18 22.20
C GLN A 310 42.98 3.83 21.68
N ALA A 311 43.51 3.62 20.46
CA ALA A 311 44.49 4.38 19.66
C ALA A 311 44.83 3.64 18.31
N PRO A 312 45.82 4.01 17.46
CA PRO A 312 45.60 4.62 16.13
C PRO A 312 46.34 3.92 14.95
N ILE A 313 45.98 4.17 13.68
CA ILE A 313 46.86 3.84 12.53
C ILE A 313 46.94 4.98 11.49
N LYS A 314 48.17 5.17 11.01
CA LYS A 314 48.79 6.34 10.37
C LYS A 314 48.40 6.57 8.90
N ARG A 315 48.29 7.86 8.53
CA ARG A 315 48.28 8.38 7.15
C ARG A 315 49.58 8.02 6.40
N TYR A 316 49.46 7.68 5.11
CA TYR A 316 50.56 7.83 4.14
C TYR A 316 50.05 8.41 2.81
N ARG A 317 50.85 9.35 2.30
CA ARG A 317 50.63 10.20 1.13
C ARG A 317 50.74 9.45 -0.20
N THR A 318 49.92 9.86 -1.16
CA THR A 318 50.06 9.60 -2.61
C THR A 318 51.27 10.33 -3.23
N PRO A 319 51.88 9.72 -4.26
CA PRO A 319 52.47 10.47 -5.37
C PRO A 319 51.82 10.08 -6.74
N PRO A 320 52.03 10.92 -7.78
CA PRO A 320 51.07 11.12 -8.87
C PRO A 320 51.34 10.30 -10.15
N GLN A 321 50.32 10.26 -10.99
CA GLN A 321 50.32 9.67 -12.35
C GLN A 321 51.34 10.32 -13.31
N PRO A 322 51.63 9.61 -14.41
CA PRO A 322 51.72 10.26 -15.72
C PRO A 322 50.82 9.63 -16.80
N LYS A 323 50.47 10.50 -17.76
CA LYS A 323 49.53 10.35 -18.86
C LYS A 323 50.08 9.57 -20.07
N ALA A 324 49.14 8.87 -20.71
CA ALA A 324 48.84 8.73 -22.14
C ALA A 324 49.94 8.64 -23.22
N GLN A 325 49.81 7.62 -24.09
CA GLN A 325 49.97 7.59 -25.56
C GLN A 325 49.72 6.12 -25.97
N GLY A 326 48.82 5.72 -26.87
CA GLY A 326 48.44 6.25 -28.18
C GLY A 326 49.04 5.34 -29.26
N THR A 327 48.23 4.60 -30.03
CA THR A 327 48.53 4.19 -31.43
C THR A 327 47.39 3.40 -32.09
N LEU A 328 47.09 3.81 -33.33
CA LEU A 328 46.18 3.22 -34.33
C LEU A 328 46.84 2.07 -35.10
N TYR A 329 46.04 1.13 -35.65
CA TYR A 329 46.30 0.49 -36.96
C TYR A 329 44.99 0.05 -37.66
N HIS A 330 44.87 0.42 -38.95
CA HIS A 330 44.02 -0.12 -40.04
C HIS A 330 44.50 -1.54 -40.45
N GLN A 331 43.91 -2.40 -41.30
CA GLN A 331 42.89 -2.40 -42.38
C GLN A 331 42.66 -3.90 -42.77
N GLY A 332 41.58 -4.26 -43.50
CA GLY A 332 41.55 -5.53 -44.27
C GLY A 332 40.15 -6.06 -44.62
N ASP A 333 39.91 -6.30 -45.91
CA ASP A 333 38.62 -6.37 -46.61
C ASP A 333 37.93 -7.75 -46.75
N ALA A 334 36.62 -7.67 -47.04
CA ALA A 334 35.76 -8.46 -47.94
C ALA A 334 35.64 -10.00 -47.85
N ASN A 335 34.39 -10.48 -47.73
CA ASN A 335 33.71 -11.18 -48.84
C ASN A 335 32.21 -11.43 -48.57
N ILE A 336 31.45 -11.30 -49.67
CA ILE A 336 29.99 -11.41 -49.80
C ILE A 336 29.67 -12.83 -50.28
N TYR A 337 28.67 -13.49 -49.67
CA TYR A 337 27.87 -14.53 -50.32
C TYR A 337 26.39 -14.35 -49.98
N PHE A 338 25.57 -14.22 -51.02
CA PHE A 338 24.12 -14.22 -51.00
C PHE A 338 23.60 -15.65 -51.14
N GLU A 339 22.77 -16.10 -50.20
CA GLU A 339 21.75 -17.14 -50.42
C GLU A 339 20.47 -16.76 -49.65
N CYS A 340 19.31 -16.99 -50.27
CA CYS A 340 17.96 -16.67 -49.79
C CYS A 340 17.07 -17.90 -50.11
N PRO A 341 15.89 -18.09 -49.48
CA PRO A 341 15.66 -18.34 -48.06
C PRO A 341 14.97 -19.71 -47.86
N TYR A 342 15.29 -20.44 -46.79
CA TYR A 342 14.39 -21.50 -46.30
C TYR A 342 13.56 -20.94 -45.14
N TYR A 343 12.25 -21.03 -45.31
CA TYR A 343 11.22 -20.63 -44.37
C TYR A 343 11.39 -21.41 -43.05
N SER A 344 11.97 -20.78 -42.03
CA SER A 344 11.80 -21.19 -40.64
C SER A 344 10.82 -20.24 -39.99
N MET A 345 9.67 -20.77 -39.55
CA MET A 345 8.76 -20.05 -38.66
C MET A 345 9.51 -19.70 -37.38
N GLU A 346 10.07 -18.49 -37.32
CA GLU A 346 10.45 -17.88 -36.06
C GLU A 346 9.16 -17.60 -35.29
N SER A 347 9.01 -18.23 -34.13
CA SER A 347 8.02 -17.78 -33.16
C SER A 347 8.38 -16.35 -32.81
N SER A 348 7.56 -15.39 -33.23
CA SER A 348 7.65 -14.02 -32.77
C SER A 348 7.60 -14.06 -31.24
N ALA A 349 8.72 -13.77 -30.58
CA ALA A 349 8.72 -13.50 -29.16
C ALA A 349 7.74 -12.34 -28.96
N GLU A 350 6.60 -12.61 -28.31
CA GLU A 350 5.63 -11.58 -27.97
C GLU A 350 6.36 -10.50 -27.15
N VAL A 351 6.54 -9.32 -27.76
CA VAL A 351 7.01 -8.14 -27.06
C VAL A 351 5.93 -7.80 -26.04
N LYS A 352 6.16 -8.12 -24.76
CA LYS A 352 5.24 -7.76 -23.70
C LYS A 352 5.04 -6.23 -23.74
N PRO A 353 3.80 -5.73 -23.79
CA PRO A 353 3.54 -4.30 -23.75
C PRO A 353 4.14 -3.72 -22.47
N SER A 354 4.74 -2.53 -22.57
CA SER A 354 5.27 -1.82 -21.41
C SER A 354 4.14 -1.44 -20.46
N THR A 355 4.46 -1.25 -19.19
CA THR A 355 3.49 -0.84 -18.16
C THR A 355 3.88 0.47 -17.51
N THR A 356 2.88 1.18 -16.98
CA THR A 356 3.04 2.36 -16.12
C THR A 356 2.41 2.07 -14.77
N LYS A 357 3.00 2.62 -13.70
CA LYS A 357 2.43 2.55 -12.35
C LYS A 357 1.38 3.64 -12.17
N LEU A 358 0.13 3.22 -12.01
CA LEU A 358 -0.97 4.08 -11.60
C LEU A 358 -1.04 4.10 -10.07
N GLU A 359 -0.93 5.28 -9.48
CA GLU A 359 -1.11 5.47 -8.05
C GLU A 359 -2.58 5.78 -7.73
N LEU A 360 -3.14 5.07 -6.76
CA LEU A 360 -4.50 5.25 -6.26
C LEU A 360 -4.46 5.67 -4.80
N ARG A 361 -5.27 6.68 -4.45
CA ARG A 361 -5.49 7.03 -3.05
C ARG A 361 -6.42 6.01 -2.41
N THR A 362 -5.96 5.40 -1.32
CA THR A 362 -6.82 4.55 -0.48
C THR A 362 -6.78 5.03 0.96
N ALA A 363 -7.75 4.57 1.75
CA ALA A 363 -7.85 4.89 3.18
C ALA A 363 -6.61 4.47 3.98
N TYR A 364 -5.86 3.49 3.47
CA TYR A 364 -4.69 2.89 4.14
C TYR A 364 -3.37 3.29 3.47
N GLY A 365 -3.37 4.36 2.66
CA GLY A 365 -2.20 4.85 1.94
C GLY A 365 -2.25 4.62 0.42
N PRO A 366 -1.20 4.98 -0.31
CA PRO A 366 -1.15 4.84 -1.76
C PRO A 366 -1.08 3.36 -2.15
N VAL A 367 -1.89 2.99 -3.14
CA VAL A 367 -1.87 1.65 -3.75
C VAL A 367 -1.57 1.78 -5.22
N PHE A 368 -0.66 0.94 -5.72
CA PHE A 368 -0.23 0.99 -7.12
C PHE A 368 -0.90 -0.11 -7.95
N ARG A 369 -1.17 0.21 -9.22
CA ARG A 369 -1.62 -0.73 -10.26
C ARG A 369 -0.70 -0.66 -11.46
N ASP A 370 -0.35 -1.81 -12.01
CA ASP A 370 0.31 -1.88 -13.31
C ASP A 370 -0.73 -1.69 -14.40
N VAL A 371 -0.52 -0.69 -15.24
CA VAL A 371 -1.39 -0.36 -16.37
C VAL A 371 -0.62 -0.59 -17.66
N LEU A 372 -1.21 -1.35 -18.58
CA LEU A 372 -0.63 -1.58 -19.91
C LEU A 372 -0.62 -0.27 -20.71
N ASN A 373 0.51 0.05 -21.31
CA ASN A 373 0.68 1.19 -22.22
C ASN A 373 0.13 0.86 -23.62
N VAL A 374 -1.13 0.45 -23.67
CA VAL A 374 -1.85 0.13 -24.92
C VAL A 374 -3.13 0.97 -25.01
N PRO A 375 -3.61 1.28 -26.23
CA PRO A 375 -4.85 2.02 -26.39
C PRO A 375 -6.04 1.33 -25.70
N PRO A 376 -6.98 2.10 -25.12
CA PRO A 376 -8.20 1.52 -24.58
C PRO A 376 -9.05 0.88 -25.67
N ARG A 377 -9.56 -0.31 -25.41
CA ARG A 377 -10.48 -1.05 -26.30
C ARG A 377 -11.88 -1.11 -25.71
N ASP A 378 -12.88 -1.51 -26.50
CA ASP A 378 -14.21 -1.76 -25.96
C ASP A 378 -14.21 -3.00 -25.04
N CYS A 379 -15.06 -2.97 -24.01
CA CYS A 379 -15.29 -4.13 -23.15
C CYS A 379 -15.96 -5.27 -23.93
N THR A 380 -15.62 -6.50 -23.59
CA THR A 380 -16.38 -7.68 -24.03
C THR A 380 -17.67 -7.84 -23.22
N SER A 381 -18.61 -8.63 -23.73
CA SER A 381 -19.84 -8.98 -23.00
C SER A 381 -19.61 -9.80 -21.73
N GLU A 382 -18.42 -10.41 -21.58
CA GLU A 382 -18.03 -11.11 -20.36
C GLU A 382 -17.43 -10.16 -19.33
N GLU A 383 -16.71 -9.13 -19.79
CA GLU A 383 -16.14 -8.10 -18.93
C GLU A 383 -17.22 -7.18 -18.36
N ILE A 384 -18.13 -6.65 -19.18
CA ILE A 384 -19.22 -5.79 -18.70
C ILE A 384 -20.54 -6.29 -19.30
N PRO A 385 -21.18 -7.30 -18.69
CA PRO A 385 -22.40 -7.90 -19.21
C PRO A 385 -23.61 -6.97 -19.07
N ILE A 386 -24.63 -7.19 -19.90
CA ILE A 386 -25.95 -6.57 -19.73
C ILE A 386 -26.86 -7.56 -18.99
N ILE A 387 -27.39 -7.14 -17.84
CA ILE A 387 -28.25 -7.94 -16.97
C ILE A 387 -29.69 -7.41 -17.06
N ASP A 388 -30.63 -8.32 -17.27
CA ASP A 388 -32.06 -8.01 -17.34
C ASP A 388 -32.70 -8.06 -15.96
N LEU A 389 -33.23 -6.92 -15.48
CA LEU A 389 -33.85 -6.83 -14.16
C LEU A 389 -35.34 -7.22 -14.13
N THR A 390 -35.91 -7.73 -15.23
CA THR A 390 -37.31 -8.22 -15.23
C THR A 390 -37.60 -9.20 -14.07
N PRO A 391 -36.71 -10.16 -13.72
CA PRO A 391 -36.94 -11.08 -12.60
C PRO A 391 -36.99 -10.41 -11.22
N LEU A 392 -36.52 -9.17 -11.07
CA LEU A 392 -36.50 -8.43 -9.79
C LEU A 392 -37.89 -8.31 -9.17
N LYS A 393 -38.93 -8.24 -10.01
CA LYS A 393 -40.34 -8.15 -9.59
C LYS A 393 -41.06 -9.50 -9.55
N SER A 394 -40.37 -10.61 -9.84
CA SER A 394 -40.97 -11.95 -9.80
C SER A 394 -41.38 -12.27 -8.37
N GLY A 395 -42.57 -12.85 -8.19
CA GLY A 395 -42.99 -13.40 -6.89
C GLY A 395 -42.22 -14.68 -6.53
N ASP A 396 -41.62 -15.36 -7.52
CA ASP A 396 -40.83 -16.56 -7.33
C ASP A 396 -39.39 -16.23 -6.89
N LEU A 397 -39.00 -16.79 -5.74
CA LEU A 397 -37.66 -16.62 -5.18
C LEU A 397 -36.58 -17.23 -6.09
N ASP A 398 -36.88 -18.31 -6.80
CA ASP A 398 -35.89 -18.98 -7.66
C ASP A 398 -35.51 -18.12 -8.87
N ASP A 399 -36.43 -17.33 -9.40
CA ASP A 399 -36.13 -16.35 -10.44
C ASP A 399 -35.21 -15.25 -9.93
N ARG A 400 -35.46 -14.74 -8.71
CA ARG A 400 -34.60 -13.75 -8.06
C ARG A 400 -33.21 -14.31 -7.74
N LYS A 401 -33.10 -15.58 -7.34
CA LYS A 401 -31.81 -16.28 -7.15
C LYS A 401 -31.03 -16.49 -8.45
N LYS A 402 -31.71 -16.76 -9.58
CA LYS A 402 -31.05 -16.82 -10.90
C LYS A 402 -30.47 -15.46 -11.28
N LEU A 403 -31.23 -14.38 -11.06
CA LEU A 403 -30.74 -13.01 -11.24
C LEU A 403 -29.55 -12.72 -10.32
N ALA A 404 -29.65 -13.08 -9.03
CA ALA A 404 -28.56 -12.96 -8.07
C ALA A 404 -27.28 -13.68 -8.53
N SER A 405 -27.42 -14.86 -9.15
CA SER A 405 -26.29 -15.62 -9.70
C SER A 405 -25.65 -14.96 -10.93
N GLN A 406 -26.41 -14.18 -11.71
CA GLN A 406 -25.86 -13.37 -12.81
C GLN A 406 -25.06 -12.18 -12.25
N ILE A 407 -25.65 -11.48 -11.27
CA ILE A 407 -24.99 -10.35 -10.59
C ILE A 407 -23.73 -10.82 -9.86
N LYS A 408 -23.76 -11.96 -9.14
CA LYS A 408 -22.57 -12.54 -8.47
C LYS A 408 -21.41 -12.70 -9.44
N ARG A 409 -21.66 -13.27 -10.63
CA ARG A 409 -20.63 -13.49 -11.64
C ARG A 409 -20.03 -12.19 -12.17
N ALA A 410 -20.86 -11.19 -12.45
CA ALA A 410 -20.37 -9.88 -12.88
C ALA A 410 -19.57 -9.17 -11.77
N ALA A 411 -20.10 -9.20 -10.54
CA ALA A 411 -19.48 -8.59 -9.36
C ALA A 411 -18.12 -9.21 -9.01
N MET A 412 -17.95 -10.52 -9.20
CA MET A 412 -16.68 -11.24 -8.99
C MET A 412 -15.67 -11.04 -10.12
N ASN A 413 -16.11 -10.69 -11.33
CA ASN A 413 -15.24 -10.47 -12.48
C ASN A 413 -14.68 -9.05 -12.48
N THR A 414 -15.28 -8.14 -13.24
CA THR A 414 -14.87 -6.74 -13.32
C THR A 414 -15.55 -5.88 -12.26
N GLY A 415 -16.59 -6.37 -11.58
CA GLY A 415 -17.39 -5.52 -10.72
C GLY A 415 -18.27 -4.51 -11.45
N PHE A 416 -18.30 -4.53 -12.78
CA PHE A 416 -19.07 -3.64 -13.64
C PHE A 416 -20.07 -4.43 -14.49
N PHE A 417 -21.29 -3.92 -14.61
CA PHE A 417 -22.30 -4.47 -15.51
C PHE A 417 -23.35 -3.41 -15.88
N TYR A 418 -23.99 -3.58 -17.02
CA TYR A 418 -25.19 -2.82 -17.36
C TYR A 418 -26.43 -3.50 -16.79
N ILE A 419 -27.40 -2.71 -16.37
CA ILE A 419 -28.75 -3.17 -16.08
C ILE A 419 -29.73 -2.58 -17.08
N ARG A 420 -30.65 -3.40 -17.58
CA ARG A 420 -31.81 -2.99 -18.39
C ARG A 420 -33.11 -3.40 -17.71
N ASN A 421 -34.24 -2.87 -18.18
CA ASN A 421 -35.55 -3.10 -17.56
C ASN A 421 -35.56 -2.70 -16.06
N HIS A 422 -34.78 -1.68 -15.71
CA HIS A 422 -34.57 -1.23 -14.33
C HIS A 422 -35.78 -0.47 -13.76
N GLY A 423 -36.72 -0.04 -14.60
CA GLY A 423 -38.00 0.52 -14.19
C GLY A 423 -38.01 2.01 -13.88
N ILE A 424 -36.91 2.72 -14.15
CA ILE A 424 -36.87 4.19 -14.15
C ILE A 424 -37.25 4.65 -15.56
N SER A 425 -38.21 5.55 -15.69
CA SER A 425 -38.68 5.99 -17.02
C SER A 425 -37.67 6.91 -17.70
N GLU A 426 -37.59 6.85 -19.02
CA GLU A 426 -36.78 7.77 -19.82
C GLU A 426 -37.24 9.23 -19.68
N GLU A 427 -38.50 9.47 -19.32
CA GLU A 427 -39.02 10.83 -19.03
C GLU A 427 -38.39 11.41 -17.75
N VAL A 428 -38.28 10.61 -16.68
CA VAL A 428 -37.63 11.02 -15.42
C VAL A 428 -36.15 11.29 -15.65
N ILE A 429 -35.45 10.38 -16.34
CA ILE A 429 -34.03 10.55 -16.71
C ILE A 429 -33.85 11.79 -17.59
N GLY A 430 -34.70 11.96 -18.61
CA GLY A 430 -34.65 13.08 -19.54
C GLY A 430 -34.89 14.44 -18.86
N SER A 431 -35.83 14.50 -17.91
CA SER A 431 -36.12 15.70 -17.13
C SER A 431 -34.94 16.06 -16.22
N ALA A 432 -34.38 15.09 -15.48
CA ALA A 432 -33.19 15.30 -14.67
C ALA A 432 -31.98 15.75 -15.52
N LYS A 433 -31.74 15.11 -16.68
CA LYS A 433 -30.69 15.51 -17.63
C LYS A 433 -30.88 16.95 -18.11
N LYS A 434 -32.11 17.35 -18.44
CA LYS A 434 -32.42 18.73 -18.84
C LYS A 434 -32.09 19.72 -17.73
N GLN A 435 -32.44 19.41 -16.48
CA GLN A 435 -32.15 20.27 -15.33
C GLN A 435 -30.65 20.32 -15.02
N LEU A 436 -29.93 19.21 -15.13
CA LEU A 436 -28.47 19.16 -15.08
C LEU A 436 -27.85 20.14 -16.08
N LEU A 437 -28.21 20.03 -17.36
CA LEU A 437 -27.67 20.92 -18.41
C LEU A 437 -28.06 22.38 -18.16
N THR A 438 -29.30 22.63 -17.71
CA THR A 438 -29.77 23.96 -17.35
C THR A 438 -28.90 24.56 -16.25
N PHE A 439 -28.55 23.78 -15.22
CA PHE A 439 -27.71 24.24 -14.13
C PHE A 439 -26.27 24.56 -14.58
N PHE A 440 -25.61 23.64 -15.29
CA PHE A 440 -24.19 23.80 -15.63
C PHE A 440 -23.92 24.87 -16.71
N LYS A 441 -24.91 25.17 -17.55
CA LYS A 441 -24.83 26.23 -18.58
C LYS A 441 -25.08 27.64 -18.05
N GLN A 442 -25.38 27.80 -16.75
CA GLN A 442 -25.49 29.12 -16.13
C GLN A 442 -24.13 29.83 -16.04
N PRO A 443 -24.12 31.17 -15.91
CA PRO A 443 -22.94 31.90 -15.49
C PRO A 443 -22.38 31.36 -14.18
N GLU A 444 -21.05 31.41 -14.04
CA GLU A 444 -20.35 30.88 -12.86
C GLU A 444 -20.87 31.47 -11.54
N GLY A 445 -21.19 32.77 -11.52
CA GLY A 445 -21.72 33.44 -10.34
C GLY A 445 -23.06 32.88 -9.84
N ASP A 446 -23.89 32.30 -10.71
CA ASP A 446 -25.12 31.63 -10.30
C ASP A 446 -24.84 30.23 -9.73
N LYS A 447 -23.87 29.51 -10.30
CA LYS A 447 -23.41 28.20 -9.79
C LYS A 447 -22.74 28.35 -8.42
N ASP A 448 -22.00 29.44 -8.20
CA ASP A 448 -21.29 29.71 -6.95
C ASP A 448 -22.21 29.96 -5.74
N LYS A 449 -23.49 30.29 -5.98
CA LYS A 449 -24.53 30.37 -4.93
C LYS A 449 -24.61 29.08 -4.11
N VAL A 450 -24.32 27.95 -4.73
CA VAL A 450 -24.32 26.61 -4.11
C VAL A 450 -22.93 26.00 -4.05
N ASN A 451 -21.86 26.80 -4.04
CA ASN A 451 -20.47 26.30 -3.94
C ASN A 451 -20.28 25.34 -2.76
N ARG A 452 -19.55 24.24 -3.00
CA ARG A 452 -19.25 23.22 -1.99
C ARG A 452 -18.51 23.75 -0.77
N SER A 453 -17.75 24.84 -0.88
CA SER A 453 -17.06 25.45 0.27
C SER A 453 -18.01 25.86 1.41
N LYS A 454 -19.32 25.99 1.12
CA LYS A 454 -20.37 26.27 2.12
C LYS A 454 -20.83 25.02 2.89
N SER A 455 -20.45 23.84 2.42
CA SER A 455 -20.90 22.55 2.95
C SER A 455 -20.00 22.02 4.05
N LYS A 456 -20.60 21.39 5.06
CA LYS A 456 -19.89 20.54 6.03
C LYS A 456 -19.68 19.11 5.53
N PHE A 457 -20.50 18.66 4.57
CA PHE A 457 -20.61 17.27 4.14
C PHE A 457 -20.49 17.10 2.62
N TYR A 458 -19.70 17.98 1.99
CA TYR A 458 -19.36 17.93 0.56
C TYR A 458 -20.55 18.05 -0.40
N ASN A 459 -21.67 18.64 0.03
CA ASN A 459 -22.79 19.05 -0.83
C ASN A 459 -22.41 20.26 -1.70
N GLY A 460 -23.15 20.51 -2.77
CA GLY A 460 -23.02 21.69 -3.62
C GLY A 460 -22.12 21.52 -4.83
N TRP A 461 -21.84 22.63 -5.48
CA TRP A 461 -21.14 22.72 -6.75
C TRP A 461 -19.62 22.85 -6.59
N ARG A 462 -18.86 22.17 -7.46
CA ARG A 462 -17.44 22.42 -7.72
C ARG A 462 -17.24 22.71 -9.20
N GLY A 463 -16.49 23.78 -9.49
CA GLY A 463 -16.06 24.12 -10.85
C GLY A 463 -14.90 23.26 -11.36
N THR A 464 -14.58 23.44 -12.64
CA THR A 464 -13.47 22.76 -13.33
C THR A 464 -12.12 23.08 -12.70
N GLY A 465 -11.22 22.09 -12.67
CA GLY A 465 -9.87 22.27 -12.13
C GLY A 465 -9.79 22.31 -10.60
N LYS A 466 -10.90 22.05 -9.88
CA LYS A 466 -10.98 22.08 -8.41
C LYS A 466 -10.83 20.72 -7.75
N THR A 467 -10.63 19.66 -8.52
CA THR A 467 -10.39 18.30 -8.02
C THR A 467 -9.23 17.67 -8.76
N ASN A 468 -8.50 16.80 -8.05
CA ASN A 468 -7.50 15.94 -8.63
C ASN A 468 -7.57 14.62 -7.87
N ILE A 469 -8.44 13.72 -8.29
CA ILE A 469 -8.71 12.47 -7.57
C ILE A 469 -7.50 11.52 -7.65
N SER A 470 -6.88 11.43 -8.82
CA SER A 470 -5.71 10.56 -9.05
C SER A 470 -4.41 11.37 -8.91
N PRO A 471 -3.49 10.99 -7.98
CA PRO A 471 -2.20 11.68 -7.81
C PRO A 471 -1.32 11.64 -9.06
N SER A 472 -1.43 10.56 -9.82
CA SER A 472 -0.58 10.25 -10.97
C SER A 472 -1.15 10.71 -12.32
N GLU A 473 -2.34 11.32 -12.32
CA GLU A 473 -2.99 11.86 -13.52
C GLU A 473 -3.23 13.37 -13.38
N SER A 474 -3.73 14.00 -14.45
CA SER A 474 -3.95 15.45 -14.48
C SER A 474 -4.98 15.91 -13.43
N ILE A 475 -5.05 17.22 -13.22
CA ILE A 475 -6.21 17.83 -12.56
C ILE A 475 -7.46 17.46 -13.38
N ASP A 476 -8.57 17.20 -12.69
CA ASP A 476 -9.80 16.73 -13.32
C ASP A 476 -10.49 17.86 -14.09
N VAL A 477 -10.84 17.58 -15.35
CA VAL A 477 -11.58 18.49 -16.23
C VAL A 477 -13.07 18.15 -16.20
N HIS A 478 -13.73 18.50 -15.09
CA HIS A 478 -15.20 18.41 -14.96
C HIS A 478 -15.73 19.39 -13.92
N GLU A 479 -17.03 19.68 -14.00
CA GLU A 479 -17.80 20.28 -12.93
C GLU A 479 -18.70 19.23 -12.28
N SER A 480 -18.98 19.38 -11.00
CA SER A 480 -19.91 18.51 -10.26
C SER A 480 -20.87 19.30 -9.39
N PHE A 481 -22.08 18.77 -9.21
CA PHE A 481 -23.06 19.23 -8.22
C PHE A 481 -23.47 18.00 -7.40
N ALA A 482 -23.16 18.01 -6.10
CA ALA A 482 -23.41 16.89 -5.19
C ALA A 482 -24.51 17.23 -4.18
N PHE A 483 -25.30 16.25 -3.80
CA PHE A 483 -26.24 16.33 -2.69
C PHE A 483 -26.34 14.98 -1.98
N ARG A 484 -26.57 15.01 -0.67
CA ARG A 484 -26.61 13.81 0.18
C ARG A 484 -28.05 13.50 0.61
N TYR A 485 -28.23 12.29 1.15
CA TYR A 485 -29.51 11.81 1.65
C TYR A 485 -30.13 12.74 2.71
N GLU A 486 -31.43 13.02 2.53
CA GLU A 486 -32.30 13.69 3.50
C GLU A 486 -33.56 12.81 3.73
N PRO A 487 -33.95 12.53 4.99
CA PRO A 487 -35.12 11.70 5.29
C PRO A 487 -36.42 12.20 4.65
N GLU A 488 -36.59 13.52 4.55
CA GLU A 488 -37.75 14.18 3.97
C GLU A 488 -37.84 14.08 2.43
N LEU A 489 -36.74 13.68 1.77
CA LEU A 489 -36.69 13.44 0.31
C LEU A 489 -36.83 11.96 -0.06
N ASP A 490 -36.80 11.06 0.94
CA ASP A 490 -36.92 9.62 0.74
C ASP A 490 -38.29 9.25 0.11
N PRO A 491 -38.33 8.39 -0.94
CA PRO A 491 -39.59 7.87 -1.49
C PRO A 491 -40.48 7.18 -0.44
N ASP A 492 -39.87 6.51 0.53
CA ASP A 492 -40.54 5.95 1.71
C ASP A 492 -40.56 7.00 2.81
N TYR A 493 -41.33 8.07 2.60
CA TYR A 493 -41.32 9.31 3.42
C TYR A 493 -41.01 9.05 4.89
N LYS A 494 -39.94 9.70 5.37
CA LYS A 494 -39.51 9.65 6.77
C LYS A 494 -39.77 11.00 7.40
N ASP A 495 -40.54 11.02 8.49
CA ASP A 495 -40.64 12.21 9.33
C ASP A 495 -39.26 12.51 9.94
N PRO A 496 -38.64 13.66 9.67
CA PRO A 496 -37.35 14.03 10.26
C PRO A 496 -37.35 14.00 11.79
N ALA A 497 -38.51 14.23 12.43
CA ALA A 497 -38.66 14.15 13.89
C ALA A 497 -38.62 12.69 14.41
N ALA A 498 -38.89 11.71 13.56
CA ALA A 498 -38.87 10.29 13.88
C ALA A 498 -37.51 9.61 13.57
N VAL A 499 -36.53 10.35 13.07
CA VAL A 499 -35.16 9.83 12.84
C VAL A 499 -34.55 9.45 14.19
N PRO A 500 -34.04 8.21 14.38
CA PRO A 500 -33.41 7.79 15.64
C PRO A 500 -32.23 8.67 16.03
N ASP A 501 -32.03 8.88 17.34
CA ASP A 501 -30.99 9.78 17.86
C ASP A 501 -29.58 9.35 17.47
N GLU A 502 -29.33 8.05 17.34
CA GLU A 502 -28.07 7.46 16.89
C GLU A 502 -27.83 7.60 15.38
N VAL A 503 -28.87 7.81 14.58
CA VAL A 503 -28.79 8.01 13.12
C VAL A 503 -28.68 9.49 12.79
N ARG A 504 -29.36 10.37 13.55
CA ARG A 504 -29.46 11.81 13.26
C ARG A 504 -28.11 12.51 13.01
N PRO A 505 -27.01 12.24 13.74
CA PRO A 505 -25.70 12.85 13.50
C PRO A 505 -25.07 12.49 12.14
N TRP A 506 -25.60 11.45 11.48
CA TRP A 506 -25.10 10.90 10.24
C TRP A 506 -25.93 11.31 9.02
N ILE A 507 -27.01 12.06 9.21
CA ILE A 507 -27.73 12.68 8.09
C ILE A 507 -26.87 13.82 7.55
N ARG A 508 -26.53 13.73 6.26
CA ARG A 508 -25.53 14.61 5.62
C ARG A 508 -26.11 15.60 4.61
N GLY A 509 -27.42 15.56 4.35
CA GLY A 509 -28.06 16.51 3.43
C GLY A 509 -28.10 17.94 3.98
N GLU A 510 -27.99 18.92 3.09
CA GLU A 510 -27.91 20.33 3.45
C GLU A 510 -28.78 21.19 2.52
N ARG A 511 -29.82 21.82 3.07
CA ARG A 511 -30.86 22.54 2.32
C ARG A 511 -30.37 23.68 1.41
N TYR A 512 -29.20 24.27 1.70
CA TYR A 512 -28.71 25.43 0.95
C TYR A 512 -28.52 25.14 -0.56
N VAL A 513 -28.28 23.88 -0.95
CA VAL A 513 -28.16 23.51 -2.37
C VAL A 513 -29.48 23.66 -3.11
N TRP A 514 -30.60 23.47 -2.42
CA TRP A 514 -31.94 23.63 -2.96
C TRP A 514 -32.38 25.10 -2.91
N ASP A 515 -32.10 25.79 -1.81
CA ASP A 515 -32.41 27.22 -1.68
C ASP A 515 -31.63 28.06 -2.71
N GLY A 516 -30.35 27.74 -2.90
CA GLY A 516 -29.48 28.43 -3.86
C GLY A 516 -29.75 28.09 -5.33
N THR A 517 -30.60 27.08 -5.61
CA THR A 517 -31.08 26.74 -6.96
C THR A 517 -32.56 27.04 -7.19
N ALA A 518 -33.23 27.71 -6.24
CA ALA A 518 -34.67 27.99 -6.31
C ALA A 518 -35.08 28.90 -7.48
N HIS A 519 -34.14 29.64 -8.07
CA HIS A 519 -34.38 30.43 -9.28
C HIS A 519 -34.50 29.58 -10.55
N LEU A 520 -34.11 28.30 -10.51
CA LEU A 520 -34.28 27.35 -11.59
C LEU A 520 -35.62 26.60 -11.43
N PRO A 521 -36.61 26.84 -12.33
CA PRO A 521 -37.89 26.17 -12.25
C PRO A 521 -37.72 24.65 -12.31
N ASN A 522 -38.39 23.93 -11.41
CA ASN A 522 -38.41 22.46 -11.31
C ASN A 522 -37.05 21.78 -11.06
N PHE A 523 -35.95 22.51 -10.83
CA PHE A 523 -34.62 21.90 -10.65
C PHE A 523 -34.58 20.88 -9.52
N LYS A 524 -34.99 21.27 -8.31
CA LYS A 524 -35.08 20.34 -7.18
C LYS A 524 -36.00 19.17 -7.49
N GLN A 525 -37.17 19.45 -8.07
CA GLN A 525 -38.21 18.44 -8.30
C GLN A 525 -37.70 17.32 -9.21
N ASP A 526 -37.23 17.65 -10.42
CA ASP A 526 -36.86 16.64 -11.41
C ASP A 526 -35.59 15.87 -11.01
N ILE A 527 -34.63 16.54 -10.35
CA ILE A 527 -33.42 15.90 -9.83
C ILE A 527 -33.75 14.92 -8.71
N ILE A 528 -34.62 15.32 -7.76
CA ILE A 528 -35.04 14.45 -6.66
C ILE A 528 -35.93 13.31 -7.15
N GLU A 529 -36.76 13.52 -8.17
CA GLU A 529 -37.56 12.44 -8.78
C GLU A 529 -36.67 11.33 -9.36
N TYR A 530 -35.63 11.69 -10.11
CA TYR A 530 -34.64 10.73 -10.60
C TYR A 530 -33.87 10.05 -9.45
N TRP A 531 -33.36 10.82 -8.48
CA TRP A 531 -32.64 10.28 -7.33
C TRP A 531 -33.51 9.31 -6.50
N SER A 532 -34.78 9.63 -6.31
CA SER A 532 -35.75 8.82 -5.57
C SER A 532 -36.06 7.50 -6.30
N ALA A 533 -36.16 7.55 -7.63
CA ALA A 533 -36.29 6.35 -8.46
C ALA A 533 -35.04 5.44 -8.35
N CYS A 534 -33.84 6.03 -8.34
CA CYS A 534 -32.59 5.31 -8.10
C CYS A 534 -32.54 4.68 -6.70
N LEU A 535 -32.96 5.40 -5.64
CA LEU A 535 -33.00 4.89 -4.27
C LEU A 535 -33.98 3.70 -4.14
N THR A 536 -35.16 3.80 -4.75
CA THR A 536 -36.14 2.71 -4.80
C THR A 536 -35.55 1.47 -5.47
N LEU A 537 -34.88 1.65 -6.61
CA LEU A 537 -34.21 0.56 -7.33
C LEU A 537 -33.06 -0.03 -6.51
N ALA A 538 -32.24 0.80 -5.88
CA ALA A 538 -31.08 0.36 -5.10
C ALA A 538 -31.49 -0.48 -3.88
N ARG A 539 -32.58 -0.12 -3.19
CA ARG A 539 -33.17 -0.95 -2.12
C ARG A 539 -33.62 -2.33 -2.60
N LYS A 540 -34.05 -2.45 -3.86
CA LYS A 540 -34.36 -3.77 -4.44
C LYS A 540 -33.11 -4.52 -4.89
N LEU A 541 -32.11 -3.82 -5.42
CA LEU A 541 -30.85 -4.44 -5.82
C LEU A 541 -30.05 -4.98 -4.62
N VAL A 542 -30.06 -4.29 -3.48
CA VAL A 542 -29.34 -4.78 -2.28
C VAL A 542 -29.91 -6.10 -1.76
N GLN A 543 -31.22 -6.35 -1.95
CA GLN A 543 -31.85 -7.65 -1.65
C GLN A 543 -31.33 -8.76 -2.57
N ILE A 544 -31.13 -8.46 -3.86
CA ILE A 544 -30.51 -9.39 -4.80
C ILE A 544 -29.03 -9.60 -4.49
N PHE A 545 -28.31 -8.57 -4.05
CA PHE A 545 -26.94 -8.72 -3.55
C PHE A 545 -26.89 -9.64 -2.33
N ALA A 546 -27.83 -9.52 -1.39
CA ALA A 546 -27.93 -10.43 -0.25
C ALA A 546 -28.08 -11.90 -0.70
N LEU A 547 -29.03 -12.17 -1.62
CA LEU A 547 -29.20 -13.50 -2.21
C LEU A 547 -27.93 -14.00 -2.92
N SER A 548 -27.21 -13.11 -3.61
CA SER A 548 -25.98 -13.47 -4.33
C SER A 548 -24.82 -13.81 -3.39
N LEU A 549 -24.90 -13.39 -2.13
CA LEU A 549 -23.96 -13.69 -1.05
C LEU A 549 -24.45 -14.85 -0.17
N ASP A 550 -25.45 -15.60 -0.63
CA ASP A 550 -26.04 -16.74 0.09
C ASP A 550 -26.65 -16.34 1.46
N LEU A 551 -27.13 -15.10 1.56
CA LEU A 551 -27.83 -14.55 2.73
C LEU A 551 -29.36 -14.58 2.53
N ASP A 552 -30.08 -14.27 3.61
CA ASP A 552 -31.51 -13.94 3.53
C ASP A 552 -31.73 -12.71 2.62
N GLU A 553 -32.80 -12.73 1.83
CA GLU A 553 -33.13 -11.66 0.88
C GLU A 553 -33.24 -10.29 1.56
N HIS A 554 -33.71 -10.26 2.80
CA HIS A 554 -33.96 -9.03 3.55
C HIS A 554 -32.82 -8.66 4.51
N TYR A 555 -31.66 -9.34 4.41
CA TYR A 555 -30.54 -9.17 5.33
C TYR A 555 -30.09 -7.71 5.50
N PHE A 556 -30.14 -6.90 4.43
CA PHE A 556 -29.73 -5.51 4.45
C PHE A 556 -30.86 -4.51 4.72
N ASP A 557 -32.13 -4.92 4.73
CA ASP A 557 -33.28 -4.00 4.74
C ASP A 557 -33.26 -3.03 5.93
N GLU A 558 -33.00 -3.53 7.13
CA GLU A 558 -32.90 -2.71 8.35
C GLU A 558 -31.68 -1.76 8.34
N LYS A 559 -30.65 -2.13 7.58
CA LYS A 559 -29.37 -1.43 7.46
C LYS A 559 -29.39 -0.35 6.39
N VAL A 560 -30.48 -0.19 5.64
CA VAL A 560 -30.65 0.80 4.55
C VAL A 560 -31.91 1.66 4.74
N THR A 561 -32.33 1.83 6.00
CA THR A 561 -33.48 2.65 6.40
C THR A 561 -33.22 4.16 6.29
N TYR A 562 -31.97 4.58 6.49
CA TYR A 562 -31.43 5.93 6.32
C TYR A 562 -30.06 5.83 5.62
N PRO A 563 -30.03 5.31 4.39
CA PRO A 563 -28.79 4.85 3.76
C PRO A 563 -27.88 6.00 3.36
N GLY A 564 -26.59 5.72 3.19
CA GLY A 564 -25.78 6.49 2.25
C GLY A 564 -26.46 6.43 0.87
N ALA A 565 -26.92 7.56 0.35
CA ALA A 565 -27.65 7.66 -0.90
C ALA A 565 -27.31 8.99 -1.56
N ASP A 566 -26.12 9.07 -2.11
CA ASP A 566 -25.55 10.32 -2.59
C ASP A 566 -25.86 10.53 -4.07
N GLY A 567 -26.36 11.71 -4.42
CA GLY A 567 -26.58 12.12 -5.80
C GLY A 567 -25.47 13.04 -6.27
N VAL A 568 -24.90 12.76 -7.45
CA VAL A 568 -23.96 13.66 -8.10
C VAL A 568 -24.36 13.86 -9.56
N LEU A 569 -24.32 15.11 -10.00
CA LEU A 569 -24.48 15.51 -11.39
C LEU A 569 -23.10 15.91 -11.90
N ASN A 570 -22.60 15.24 -12.94
CA ASN A 570 -21.30 15.55 -13.54
C ASN A 570 -21.49 16.16 -14.92
N TYR A 571 -20.75 17.23 -15.18
CA TYR A 571 -20.66 17.91 -16.46
C TYR A 571 -19.20 17.99 -16.90
N TYR A 572 -18.90 17.42 -18.06
CA TYR A 572 -17.58 17.40 -18.66
C TYR A 572 -17.62 18.32 -19.88
N PRO A 573 -16.96 19.50 -19.83
CA PRO A 573 -16.92 20.39 -20.98
C PRO A 573 -16.18 19.74 -22.16
N VAL A 574 -16.29 20.37 -23.33
CA VAL A 574 -15.45 20.02 -24.48
C VAL A 574 -14.00 20.32 -24.10
N ALA A 575 -13.13 19.31 -24.20
CA ALA A 575 -11.71 19.49 -23.90
C ALA A 575 -11.10 20.54 -24.84
N THR A 576 -10.34 21.46 -24.26
CA THR A 576 -9.51 22.42 -25.00
C THR A 576 -8.36 21.69 -25.72
N GLU A 577 -7.72 22.37 -26.66
CA GLU A 577 -6.58 21.79 -27.37
C GLU A 577 -5.41 21.47 -26.43
N ALA A 578 -5.18 22.33 -25.43
CA ALA A 578 -4.15 22.09 -24.41
C ALA A 578 -4.45 20.84 -23.56
N GLU A 579 -5.70 20.67 -23.13
CA GLU A 579 -6.14 19.50 -22.35
C GLU A 579 -6.08 18.20 -23.16
N ARG A 580 -6.37 18.26 -24.48
CA ARG A 580 -6.17 17.11 -25.38
C ARG A 580 -4.69 16.77 -25.53
N ALA A 581 -3.84 17.77 -25.73
CA ALA A 581 -2.40 17.58 -25.90
C ALA A 581 -1.72 17.03 -24.64
N SER A 582 -2.19 17.41 -23.45
CA SER A 582 -1.65 16.94 -22.17
C SER A 582 -2.28 15.63 -21.66
N ASP A 583 -3.06 14.94 -22.49
CA ASP A 583 -3.85 13.76 -22.14
C ASP A 583 -4.71 13.95 -20.88
N ALA A 584 -5.28 15.14 -20.66
CA ALA A 584 -6.02 15.44 -19.45
C ALA A 584 -7.24 14.52 -19.25
N VAL A 585 -7.47 14.12 -18.00
CA VAL A 585 -8.61 13.30 -17.58
C VAL A 585 -9.81 14.21 -17.26
N GLY A 586 -11.01 13.76 -17.61
CA GLY A 586 -12.23 14.40 -17.13
C GLY A 586 -12.45 14.12 -15.64
N LEU A 587 -12.23 12.87 -15.23
CA LEU A 587 -12.19 12.44 -13.84
C LEU A 587 -11.13 11.35 -13.71
N GLY A 588 -10.13 11.58 -12.85
CA GLY A 588 -9.01 10.66 -12.66
C GLY A 588 -9.41 9.30 -12.11
N SER A 589 -8.47 8.37 -12.17
CA SER A 589 -8.64 6.97 -11.74
C SER A 589 -8.95 6.85 -10.27
N HIS A 590 -10.04 6.15 -9.96
CA HIS A 590 -10.51 5.93 -8.60
C HIS A 590 -11.38 4.69 -8.47
N THR A 591 -11.74 4.39 -7.23
CA THR A 591 -12.78 3.43 -6.86
C THR A 591 -13.88 4.15 -6.09
N ASP A 592 -15.11 3.65 -6.20
CA ASP A 592 -16.24 4.19 -5.47
C ASP A 592 -16.27 3.66 -4.04
N LEU A 593 -16.85 4.43 -3.11
CA LEU A 593 -16.64 4.18 -1.69
C LEU A 593 -17.70 3.28 -1.05
N GLN A 594 -18.97 3.43 -1.44
CA GLN A 594 -20.11 2.81 -0.76
C GLN A 594 -20.31 1.34 -1.22
N LEU A 595 -21.53 0.82 -1.22
CA LEU A 595 -21.79 -0.57 -1.64
C LEU A 595 -21.71 -0.73 -3.15
N PHE A 596 -22.45 0.10 -3.88
CA PHE A 596 -22.44 0.11 -5.34
C PHE A 596 -22.96 1.45 -5.86
N THR A 597 -22.69 1.72 -7.12
CA THR A 597 -23.10 2.95 -7.82
C THR A 597 -24.05 2.60 -8.96
N LEU A 598 -25.09 3.40 -9.12
CA LEU A 598 -25.95 3.43 -10.31
C LEU A 598 -25.55 4.64 -11.15
N LEU A 599 -24.92 4.40 -12.29
CA LEU A 599 -24.40 5.44 -13.17
C LEU A 599 -25.20 5.49 -14.46
N TRP A 600 -26.04 6.50 -14.58
CA TRP A 600 -26.55 6.92 -15.89
C TRP A 600 -25.51 7.78 -16.60
N GLN A 601 -25.27 7.50 -17.88
CA GLN A 601 -24.39 8.29 -18.75
C GLN A 601 -25.12 8.63 -20.05
N ASP A 602 -24.78 9.77 -20.66
CA ASP A 602 -25.35 10.12 -21.96
C ASP A 602 -25.09 9.04 -23.03
N TYR A 603 -26.01 8.96 -24.01
CA TYR A 603 -26.07 7.84 -24.94
C TYR A 603 -25.13 7.96 -26.15
N HIS A 604 -24.36 9.05 -26.28
CA HIS A 604 -23.68 9.37 -27.54
C HIS A 604 -22.20 9.75 -27.40
N VAL A 605 -21.72 10.07 -26.18
CA VAL A 605 -20.36 10.60 -26.03
C VAL A 605 -19.38 9.53 -25.52
N GLY A 606 -19.79 8.73 -24.55
CA GLY A 606 -18.93 7.73 -23.93
C GLY A 606 -17.88 8.35 -23.02
N GLY A 607 -16.72 7.70 -22.87
CA GLY A 607 -15.59 8.23 -22.10
C GLY A 607 -15.33 7.54 -20.76
N LEU A 608 -16.27 6.75 -20.24
CA LEU A 608 -16.03 5.89 -19.08
C LEU A 608 -15.05 4.77 -19.45
N GLN A 609 -13.98 4.63 -18.68
CA GLN A 609 -12.99 3.56 -18.80
C GLN A 609 -12.85 2.81 -17.47
N VAL A 610 -12.72 1.49 -17.55
CA VAL A 610 -12.58 0.57 -16.42
C VAL A 610 -11.25 -0.16 -16.58
N LEU A 611 -10.48 -0.33 -15.50
CA LEU A 611 -9.21 -1.04 -15.54
C LEU A 611 -9.47 -2.53 -15.34
N ASN A 612 -9.23 -3.34 -16.35
CA ASN A 612 -9.45 -4.78 -16.25
C ASN A 612 -8.30 -5.48 -15.47
N LYS A 613 -8.46 -6.78 -15.20
CA LYS A 613 -7.52 -7.57 -14.39
C LYS A 613 -6.14 -7.74 -15.05
N GLU A 614 -6.05 -7.59 -16.38
CA GLU A 614 -4.78 -7.58 -17.12
C GLU A 614 -4.07 -6.21 -17.08
N GLY A 615 -4.67 -5.19 -16.44
CA GLY A 615 -4.14 -3.83 -16.40
C GLY A 615 -4.46 -3.03 -17.66
N GLN A 616 -5.37 -3.48 -18.52
CA GLN A 616 -5.81 -2.74 -19.70
C GLN A 616 -7.04 -1.87 -19.39
N TRP A 617 -7.02 -0.63 -19.85
CA TRP A 617 -8.23 0.19 -19.89
C TRP A 617 -9.23 -0.35 -20.92
N ILE A 618 -10.43 -0.70 -20.46
CA ILE A 618 -11.57 -1.08 -21.30
C ILE A 618 -12.63 0.01 -21.24
N LYS A 619 -13.20 0.38 -22.38
CA LYS A 619 -14.27 1.36 -22.49
C LYS A 619 -15.59 0.71 -22.10
N ALA A 620 -16.40 1.44 -21.35
CA ALA A 620 -17.80 1.11 -21.10
C ALA A 620 -18.67 1.95 -22.05
N PRO A 621 -18.97 1.46 -23.27
CA PRO A 621 -19.67 2.23 -24.29
C PRO A 621 -21.11 2.54 -23.86
N PRO A 622 -21.67 3.73 -24.13
CA PRO A 622 -23.05 4.02 -23.80
C PRO A 622 -24.03 3.07 -24.48
N ILE A 623 -25.00 2.57 -23.72
CA ILE A 623 -26.10 1.74 -24.21
C ILE A 623 -27.41 2.38 -23.78
N THR A 624 -28.30 2.62 -24.73
CA THR A 624 -29.63 3.20 -24.46
C THR A 624 -30.45 2.31 -23.54
N GLU A 625 -31.32 2.91 -22.71
CA GLU A 625 -32.20 2.19 -21.77
C GLU A 625 -31.45 1.32 -20.75
N THR A 626 -30.20 1.71 -20.44
CA THR A 626 -29.39 1.03 -19.43
C THR A 626 -28.80 1.99 -18.41
N ILE A 627 -28.49 1.43 -17.25
CA ILE A 627 -27.71 2.07 -16.19
C ILE A 627 -26.47 1.19 -15.96
N VAL A 628 -25.29 1.80 -15.84
CA VAL A 628 -24.09 1.09 -15.42
C VAL A 628 -24.15 0.89 -13.91
N VAL A 629 -23.84 -0.31 -13.45
CA VAL A 629 -23.67 -0.63 -12.03
C VAL A 629 -22.23 -1.01 -11.80
N ASN A 630 -21.61 -0.43 -10.77
CA ASN A 630 -20.30 -0.86 -10.31
C ASN A 630 -20.26 -1.07 -8.80
N ILE A 631 -19.50 -2.08 -8.37
CA ILE A 631 -19.28 -2.37 -6.95
C ILE A 631 -18.33 -1.33 -6.35
N GLY A 632 -18.63 -0.89 -5.12
CA GLY A 632 -17.79 0.00 -4.34
C GLY A 632 -16.95 -0.72 -3.29
N ASP A 633 -16.01 0.02 -2.72
CA ASP A 633 -15.01 -0.47 -1.77
C ASP A 633 -15.66 -1.08 -0.52
N PHE A 634 -16.75 -0.50 -0.02
CA PHE A 634 -17.40 -1.01 1.18
C PHE A 634 -18.07 -2.37 0.92
N MET A 635 -18.70 -2.58 -0.23
CA MET A 635 -19.22 -3.92 -0.58
C MET A 635 -18.08 -4.93 -0.75
N MET A 636 -16.99 -4.55 -1.42
CA MET A 636 -15.79 -5.40 -1.55
C MET A 636 -15.24 -5.81 -0.17
N ARG A 637 -15.18 -4.87 0.77
CA ARG A 637 -14.81 -5.12 2.18
C ARG A 637 -15.76 -6.11 2.84
N LEU A 638 -17.08 -5.87 2.78
CA LEU A 638 -18.09 -6.74 3.41
C LEU A 638 -18.02 -8.18 2.88
N CYS A 639 -17.77 -8.36 1.58
CA CYS A 639 -17.68 -9.67 0.97
C CYS A 639 -16.26 -10.27 0.95
N ASN A 640 -15.32 -9.76 1.76
CA ASN A 640 -13.96 -10.30 1.91
C ASN A 640 -13.14 -10.36 0.60
N ASP A 641 -13.26 -9.34 -0.24
CA ASP A 641 -12.72 -9.24 -1.61
C ASP A 641 -13.34 -10.21 -2.64
N LEU A 642 -14.48 -10.83 -2.33
CA LEU A 642 -15.18 -11.68 -3.29
C LEU A 642 -15.62 -10.88 -4.52
N TYR A 643 -16.25 -9.72 -4.29
CA TYR A 643 -16.62 -8.77 -5.34
C TYR A 643 -15.50 -7.75 -5.56
N LYS A 644 -15.45 -7.18 -6.76
CA LYS A 644 -14.36 -6.30 -7.19
C LYS A 644 -14.83 -4.85 -7.26
N SER A 645 -14.29 -4.01 -6.38
CA SER A 645 -14.33 -2.57 -6.56
C SER A 645 -13.24 -2.18 -7.56
N THR A 646 -13.64 -1.85 -8.78
CA THR A 646 -12.71 -1.73 -9.90
C THR A 646 -12.40 -0.29 -10.24
N VAL A 647 -11.12 -0.05 -10.49
CA VAL A 647 -10.59 1.27 -10.83
C VAL A 647 -11.21 1.74 -12.14
N HIS A 648 -11.72 2.95 -12.15
CA HIS A 648 -12.32 3.56 -13.31
C HIS A 648 -12.01 5.05 -13.40
N ARG A 649 -12.11 5.60 -14.60
CA ARG A 649 -11.82 7.00 -14.93
C ARG A 649 -12.71 7.49 -16.06
N VAL A 650 -12.73 8.80 -16.28
CA VAL A 650 -13.47 9.42 -17.38
C VAL A 650 -12.54 10.23 -18.28
N TYR A 651 -12.60 9.95 -19.57
CA TYR A 651 -11.92 10.70 -20.63
C TYR A 651 -12.96 11.27 -21.59
N ASN A 652 -13.14 12.59 -21.62
CA ASN A 652 -13.93 13.24 -22.67
C ASN A 652 -13.01 13.64 -23.84
N ARG A 653 -12.96 12.79 -24.87
CA ARG A 653 -12.23 13.07 -26.12
C ARG A 653 -13.14 13.52 -27.26
N ALA A 654 -14.44 13.62 -27.02
CA ALA A 654 -15.38 14.08 -28.02
C ALA A 654 -15.34 15.60 -28.17
N GLU A 655 -15.80 16.08 -29.32
CA GLU A 655 -15.97 17.51 -29.61
C GLU A 655 -17.28 18.08 -29.01
N VAL A 656 -17.91 17.34 -28.11
CA VAL A 656 -19.18 17.69 -27.45
C VAL A 656 -19.07 17.52 -25.94
N GLU A 657 -19.91 18.25 -25.21
CA GLU A 657 -20.06 18.13 -23.76
C GLU A 657 -20.59 16.73 -23.39
N ARG A 658 -20.04 16.14 -22.33
CA ARG A 658 -20.52 14.86 -21.76
C ARG A 658 -21.20 15.13 -20.43
N VAL A 659 -22.25 14.38 -20.12
CA VAL A 659 -22.92 14.43 -18.80
C VAL A 659 -23.18 13.04 -18.25
N SER A 660 -23.17 12.92 -16.93
CA SER A 660 -23.55 11.69 -16.23
C SER A 660 -24.14 11.99 -14.86
N MET A 661 -24.98 11.08 -14.35
CA MET A 661 -25.71 11.23 -13.08
C MET A 661 -25.48 10.00 -12.18
N PRO A 662 -24.28 9.84 -11.58
CA PRO A 662 -24.05 8.78 -10.60
C PRO A 662 -24.88 8.96 -9.32
N PHE A 663 -25.43 7.84 -8.87
CA PHE A 663 -26.10 7.66 -7.58
C PHE A 663 -25.32 6.60 -6.79
N PHE A 664 -24.80 6.97 -5.63
CA PHE A 664 -24.01 6.07 -4.77
C PHE A 664 -24.91 5.52 -3.67
N PHE A 665 -24.93 4.20 -3.50
CA PHE A 665 -25.76 3.54 -2.48
C PHE A 665 -24.90 2.81 -1.45
N GLY A 666 -25.25 2.98 -0.18
CA GLY A 666 -24.55 2.45 0.98
C GLY A 666 -25.48 1.99 2.09
N LEU A 667 -24.90 1.42 3.15
CA LEU A 667 -25.63 1.21 4.40
C LEU A 667 -25.91 2.56 5.07
N ASN A 668 -26.75 2.56 6.11
CA ASN A 668 -26.83 3.68 7.03
C ASN A 668 -25.42 4.00 7.52
N PHE A 669 -25.04 5.28 7.53
CA PHE A 669 -23.67 5.65 7.84
C PHE A 669 -23.23 5.28 9.27
N ASN A 670 -24.16 5.11 10.21
CA ASN A 670 -23.87 4.60 11.55
C ASN A 670 -23.83 3.06 11.65
N CYS A 671 -24.19 2.33 10.59
CA CYS A 671 -24.23 0.88 10.59
C CYS A 671 -22.81 0.30 10.54
N VAL A 672 -22.39 -0.31 11.65
CA VAL A 672 -21.11 -1.01 11.78
C VAL A 672 -21.30 -2.45 11.34
N GLU A 673 -20.59 -2.85 10.30
CA GLU A 673 -20.63 -4.22 9.78
C GLU A 673 -19.23 -4.81 9.63
N GLY A 674 -19.11 -6.09 9.98
CA GLY A 674 -17.92 -6.89 9.74
C GLY A 674 -17.98 -7.61 8.40
N VAL A 675 -16.96 -8.42 8.13
CA VAL A 675 -16.99 -9.33 6.98
C VAL A 675 -18.18 -10.28 7.11
N ILE A 676 -18.95 -10.40 6.02
CA ILE A 676 -20.13 -11.25 5.94
C ILE A 676 -19.71 -12.71 6.15
N PRO A 677 -20.32 -13.45 7.09
CA PRO A 677 -19.88 -14.79 7.44
C PRO A 677 -19.85 -15.78 6.26
N THR A 678 -20.80 -15.69 5.32
CA THR A 678 -20.86 -16.55 4.12
C THR A 678 -19.72 -16.28 3.13
N CYS A 679 -18.97 -15.19 3.29
CA CYS A 679 -17.79 -14.84 2.48
C CYS A 679 -16.48 -15.29 3.13
N THR A 680 -16.55 -16.06 4.22
CA THR A 680 -15.39 -16.52 4.98
C THR A 680 -15.31 -18.04 4.98
N SER A 681 -14.09 -18.56 5.12
CA SER A 681 -13.84 -19.98 5.31
C SER A 681 -12.58 -20.16 6.17
N PRO A 682 -12.25 -21.37 6.64
CA PRO A 682 -10.98 -21.61 7.33
C PRO A 682 -9.74 -21.18 6.51
N ASP A 683 -9.82 -21.28 5.18
CA ASP A 683 -8.74 -20.90 4.26
C ASP A 683 -8.83 -19.43 3.77
N ASN A 684 -9.95 -18.75 4.01
CA ASN A 684 -10.17 -17.34 3.73
C ASN A 684 -10.83 -16.66 4.94
N PRO A 685 -10.09 -16.45 6.05
CA PRO A 685 -10.64 -15.79 7.24
C PRO A 685 -11.02 -14.33 6.93
N PRO A 686 -11.81 -13.67 7.81
CA PRO A 686 -12.08 -12.24 7.70
C PRO A 686 -10.79 -11.42 7.57
N LYS A 687 -10.67 -10.62 6.49
CA LYS A 687 -9.52 -9.73 6.26
C LYS A 687 -9.69 -8.35 6.90
N TYR A 688 -10.91 -7.99 7.26
CA TYR A 688 -11.28 -6.66 7.69
C TYR A 688 -12.01 -6.69 9.02
N GLU A 689 -11.61 -5.77 9.91
CA GLU A 689 -12.34 -5.52 11.15
C GLU A 689 -13.69 -4.83 10.87
N PRO A 690 -14.69 -4.97 11.76
CA PRO A 690 -15.94 -4.24 11.67
C PRO A 690 -15.74 -2.73 11.60
N MET A 691 -16.47 -2.06 10.71
CA MET A 691 -16.38 -0.61 10.50
C MET A 691 -17.73 -0.07 10.03
N SER A 692 -18.02 1.19 10.34
CA SER A 692 -19.21 1.84 9.79
C SER A 692 -18.98 2.33 8.35
N CYS A 693 -20.03 2.30 7.52
CA CYS A 693 -19.96 2.87 6.17
C CYS A 693 -19.67 4.38 6.20
N GLY A 694 -20.15 5.09 7.23
CA GLY A 694 -19.91 6.52 7.42
C GLY A 694 -18.46 6.84 7.71
N ASP A 695 -17.84 6.12 8.65
CA ASP A 695 -16.41 6.30 8.99
C ASP A 695 -15.52 5.98 7.78
N TRP A 696 -15.84 4.92 7.03
CA TRP A 696 -15.14 4.56 5.80
C TRP A 696 -15.18 5.69 4.76
N CYS A 697 -16.36 6.26 4.51
CA CYS A 697 -16.51 7.37 3.57
C CYS A 697 -15.82 8.65 4.07
N GLN A 698 -15.95 8.98 5.36
CA GLN A 698 -15.34 10.19 5.94
C GLN A 698 -13.82 10.16 5.86
N LEU A 699 -13.20 9.02 6.20
CA LEU A 699 -11.75 8.84 6.11
C LEU A 699 -11.23 9.14 4.69
N ARG A 700 -11.96 8.71 3.66
CA ARG A 700 -11.59 8.94 2.25
C ARG A 700 -11.79 10.40 1.83
N PHE A 701 -12.89 11.04 2.22
CA PHE A 701 -13.15 12.43 1.86
C PHE A 701 -12.16 13.41 2.51
N GLU A 702 -11.78 13.17 3.77
CA GLU A 702 -10.80 14.00 4.48
C GLU A 702 -9.40 13.89 3.85
N LEU A 703 -8.99 12.68 3.46
CA LEU A 703 -7.72 12.45 2.76
C LEU A 703 -7.66 13.23 1.43
N GLU A 704 -8.71 13.15 0.60
CA GLU A 704 -8.76 13.86 -0.68
C GLU A 704 -8.67 15.38 -0.52
N GLU A 705 -9.34 15.94 0.49
CA GLU A 705 -9.33 17.37 0.74
C GLU A 705 -7.96 17.87 1.23
N ASN A 706 -7.34 17.13 2.16
CA ASN A 706 -6.03 17.49 2.70
C ASN A 706 -4.95 17.48 1.63
N GLU A 707 -4.94 16.49 0.73
CA GLU A 707 -3.99 16.44 -0.38
C GLU A 707 -4.21 17.55 -1.41
N MET A 708 -5.47 17.91 -1.71
CA MET A 708 -5.74 19.04 -2.59
C MET A 708 -5.24 20.36 -2.00
N LYS A 709 -5.41 20.57 -0.69
CA LYS A 709 -4.87 21.74 0.02
C LYS A 709 -3.35 21.79 -0.09
N LYS A 710 -2.65 20.67 0.10
CA LYS A 710 -1.20 20.58 -0.10
C LYS A 710 -0.78 20.94 -1.52
N LYS A 711 -1.45 20.37 -2.53
CA LYS A 711 -1.14 20.64 -3.95
C LYS A 711 -1.35 22.10 -4.34
N ASN A 712 -2.42 22.73 -3.86
CA ASN A 712 -2.65 24.16 -4.06
C ASN A 712 -1.59 25.02 -3.38
N ALA A 713 -1.22 24.70 -2.13
CA ALA A 713 -0.17 25.43 -1.41
C ALA A 713 1.19 25.34 -2.14
N LEU A 714 1.53 24.16 -2.66
CA LEU A 714 2.74 23.97 -3.48
C LEU A 714 2.70 24.77 -4.79
N GLN A 715 1.54 24.88 -5.45
CA GLN A 715 1.38 25.69 -6.65
C GLN A 715 1.46 27.21 -6.35
N GLU A 716 0.95 27.66 -5.21
CA GLU A 716 1.02 29.06 -4.76
C GLU A 716 2.45 29.46 -4.34
N LEU A 717 3.24 28.53 -3.78
CA LEU A 717 4.65 28.72 -3.43
C LEU A 717 5.59 28.71 -4.64
N ALA A 718 5.12 28.28 -5.82
CA ALA A 718 5.87 28.25 -7.07
C ALA A 718 5.40 29.30 -8.11
N PRO A 719 5.31 30.60 -7.79
CA PRO A 719 4.76 31.61 -8.71
C PRO A 719 5.65 31.93 -9.93
N SER A 720 6.84 31.35 -10.04
CA SER A 720 7.83 31.65 -11.10
C SER A 720 7.88 30.63 -12.25
N GLY A 721 7.10 29.56 -12.21
CA GLY A 721 7.02 28.58 -13.29
C GLY A 721 6.15 29.04 -14.46
N LYS A 722 6.62 29.98 -15.27
CA LYS A 722 6.01 30.22 -16.60
C LYS A 722 6.12 28.95 -17.43
N VAL A 723 4.98 28.38 -17.81
CA VAL A 723 4.89 27.34 -18.85
C VAL A 723 5.42 27.93 -20.16
N ILE A 724 6.59 27.48 -20.59
CA ILE A 724 7.04 27.64 -21.98
C ILE A 724 6.44 26.45 -22.73
N PRO A 725 5.51 26.67 -23.68
CA PRO A 725 4.98 25.56 -24.48
C PRO A 725 6.12 24.96 -25.30
N ALA A 726 6.26 23.63 -25.22
CA ALA A 726 7.07 22.85 -26.16
C ALA A 726 6.34 22.70 -27.49
#